data_AF-A0A512UCZ3-F1
#
_entry.id   AF-A0A512UCZ3-F1
#
_cell.length_a   1.000
_cell.length_b   1.000
_cell.length_c   1.000
_cell.angle_alpha   90.00
_cell.angle_beta   90.00
_cell.angle_gamma   90.00
#
_symmetry.space_group_name_H-M   'P 1'
#
loop_
_entity.id
_entity.type
_entity.pdbx_description
1 polymer ?
#
loop_
_entity_poly.entity_id
_entity_poly.type
_entity_poly.pdbx_seq_one_letter_code
_entity_poly.pdbx_strand_id
1 'polypeptide(L)'
;MATQYARISSKELDEFLTDVHRNIEHDAERDDSTDFKKLTLFLFGFASAKLSVLMTRADTEALRFVSRIFSAIELVLSKRKSLLNTDIQPAELYSIYMEAPSHSRPAAPVVFFEWSVDFAIQWFSQFPEDLELTNSIKSFLIGLINIATVHLRGLKHKKTLRTQLLTRLESNVDRLYQHVRSEGSGVIHPLGFGPLLCTTTHLFTILNDYDISSKLILHTVYYKHRFESYAKKLSFAMSTANIISADALSSDASLRLLDTSKSVLLLNLTSNIVLDKAAKWSSIELILGWIHQHFTKLYLARSSLTPSMGQYNRVTCVSLMKIFIFCRSRNALSSFFNSFLLSSFDVSTLLPDDKIFPAVVSKTLQLLHLQNTSIDSSSIRFLAPIAPFMDAELDDLRSDILSMNDSGIMKQLQFIVDKSQTFKTFISRKESSGTLGHPTIKTWLKYITALIQKKAARPQNPILEDRSTLYTLLSALRDVPCIIAGDFDFGSAQCMHCTTLSNKNLYEAISVKRKQISEVNEAMILYTTVFCEYLLKSKGERLFNDSLLATNFLLALFNLLATYRLPDRDCKPNHPTVQFVLRCLVSHHNRDVRILAARVVPLFFIREVDQNSESLFQTIYGTLSRIKYSSALGNLHMAESTMLAISELAIICDGEWLCVIFIKLMLSLGESNDQHVNLAYNSIIYIGSAKAMTPYKLLTPYLPSIAEIIIQNTHMFTRLTKLLGVSKEILSQ
;
A
#
# COMPACT_ATOMS: atom_id res chain seq x y z
N MET A 1 27.66 -30.99 24.20
CA MET A 1 27.96 -29.97 25.24
C MET A 1 27.10 -28.75 24.96
N ALA A 2 26.45 -28.13 25.96
CA ALA A 2 25.58 -26.96 25.73
C ALA A 2 26.41 -25.66 25.55
N THR A 3 26.14 -24.87 24.50
CA THR A 3 26.75 -23.54 24.26
C THR A 3 26.54 -22.61 25.45
N GLN A 4 27.41 -21.60 25.58
CA GLN A 4 27.20 -20.48 26.50
C GLN A 4 25.82 -19.81 26.28
N TYR A 5 25.33 -19.78 25.04
CA TYR A 5 24.01 -19.22 24.67
C TYR A 5 22.82 -20.08 25.06
N ALA A 6 23.00 -21.39 25.26
CA ALA A 6 21.95 -22.29 25.74
C ALA A 6 21.75 -22.23 27.27
N ARG A 7 22.65 -21.54 27.99
CA ARG A 7 22.64 -21.45 29.46
C ARG A 7 21.91 -20.22 30.02
N ILE A 8 21.58 -19.24 29.18
CA ILE A 8 20.85 -18.03 29.60
C ILE A 8 19.41 -18.39 29.99
N SER A 9 18.92 -17.84 31.10
CA SER A 9 17.52 -18.02 31.49
C SER A 9 16.58 -17.23 30.57
N SER A 10 15.33 -17.68 30.43
CA SER A 10 14.33 -16.95 29.63
C SER A 10 14.10 -15.53 30.12
N LYS A 11 14.18 -15.31 31.45
CA LYS A 11 14.01 -13.98 32.06
C LYS A 11 15.15 -13.02 31.69
N GLU A 12 16.39 -13.49 31.80
CA GLU A 12 17.57 -12.69 31.42
C GLU A 12 17.57 -12.36 29.92
N LEU A 13 17.16 -13.31 29.08
CA LEU A 13 17.03 -13.08 27.64
C LEU A 13 15.94 -12.04 27.31
N ASP A 14 14.81 -12.06 28.04
CA ASP A 14 13.73 -11.09 27.87
C ASP A 14 14.16 -9.67 28.24
N GLU A 15 14.82 -9.53 29.38
CA GLU A 15 15.37 -8.26 29.87
C GLU A 15 16.41 -7.72 28.88
N PHE A 16 17.36 -8.56 28.44
CA PHE A 16 18.35 -8.20 27.43
C PHE A 16 17.73 -7.70 26.12
N LEU A 17 16.74 -8.40 25.57
CA LEU A 17 16.07 -7.98 24.32
C LEU A 17 15.29 -6.68 24.48
N THR A 18 14.77 -6.40 25.68
CA THR A 18 14.08 -5.14 26.02
C THR A 18 15.07 -3.99 26.08
N ASP A 19 16.24 -4.21 26.69
CA ASP A 19 17.29 -3.20 26.79
C ASP A 19 17.85 -2.83 25.41
N VAL A 20 18.04 -3.82 24.54
CA VAL A 20 18.42 -3.57 23.13
C VAL A 20 17.41 -2.67 22.42
N HIS A 21 16.11 -2.91 22.62
CA HIS A 21 15.07 -2.07 21.99
C HIS A 21 15.05 -0.63 22.52
N ARG A 22 15.27 -0.44 23.82
CA ARG A 22 15.22 0.88 24.47
C ARG A 22 16.43 1.74 24.14
N ASN A 23 17.62 1.16 24.11
CA ASN A 23 18.87 1.93 24.07
C ASN A 23 19.36 2.22 22.65
N ILE A 24 18.85 1.51 21.64
CA ILE A 24 19.37 1.64 20.28
C ILE A 24 19.18 3.01 19.63
N GLU A 25 18.17 3.77 20.06
CA GLU A 25 17.90 5.12 19.56
C GLU A 25 18.69 6.20 20.32
N HIS A 26 18.92 6.00 21.62
CA HIS A 26 19.66 6.95 22.46
C HIS A 26 21.18 6.90 22.22
N ASP A 27 21.71 5.72 21.89
CA ASP A 27 23.13 5.54 21.59
C ASP A 27 23.51 6.04 20.19
N ALA A 28 22.55 6.49 19.37
CA ALA A 28 22.80 6.89 17.97
C ALA A 28 23.62 8.17 17.84
N GLU A 29 23.55 9.05 18.84
CA GLU A 29 24.17 10.38 18.81
C GLU A 29 25.25 10.59 19.90
N ARG A 30 25.43 9.64 20.84
CA ARG A 30 26.24 9.90 22.05
C ARG A 30 27.22 8.82 22.52
N ASP A 31 27.10 7.56 22.09
CA ASP A 31 27.93 6.48 22.67
C ASP A 31 28.73 5.67 21.63
N ASP A 32 30.03 5.96 21.53
CA ASP A 32 31.04 5.15 20.83
C ASP A 32 31.50 3.93 21.65
N SER A 33 30.95 3.73 22.85
CA SER A 33 31.38 2.69 23.81
C SER A 33 30.79 1.30 23.54
N THR A 34 29.62 1.22 22.88
CA THR A 34 28.91 -0.04 22.62
C THR A 34 29.41 -0.74 21.35
N ASP A 35 30.02 -1.91 21.51
CA ASP A 35 30.41 -2.78 20.38
C ASP A 35 29.18 -3.48 19.78
N PHE A 36 28.51 -2.78 18.85
CA PHE A 36 27.33 -3.29 18.16
C PHE A 36 27.63 -4.51 17.28
N LYS A 37 28.87 -4.74 16.84
CA LYS A 37 29.24 -5.94 16.09
C LYS A 37 29.13 -7.17 17.01
N LYS A 38 29.74 -7.09 18.18
CA LYS A 38 29.67 -8.14 19.21
C LYS A 38 28.25 -8.39 19.70
N LEU A 39 27.48 -7.32 19.93
CA LEU A 39 26.06 -7.43 20.29
C LEU A 39 25.27 -8.21 19.24
N THR A 40 25.45 -7.88 17.96
CA THR A 40 24.74 -8.54 16.87
C THR A 40 25.13 -10.02 16.78
N LEU A 41 26.43 -10.34 16.92
CA LEU A 41 26.90 -11.73 16.95
C LEU A 41 26.28 -12.53 18.12
N PHE A 42 26.10 -11.91 19.30
CA PHE A 42 25.39 -12.54 20.41
C PHE A 42 23.92 -12.83 20.09
N LEU A 43 23.22 -11.90 19.44
CA LEU A 43 21.84 -12.12 19.00
C LEU A 43 21.75 -13.31 18.02
N PHE A 44 22.68 -13.43 17.07
CA PHE A 44 22.75 -14.61 16.20
C PHE A 44 23.10 -15.90 16.95
N GLY A 45 23.95 -15.83 17.98
CA GLY A 45 24.24 -16.94 18.89
C GLY A 45 23.00 -17.43 19.64
N PHE A 46 22.21 -16.51 20.19
CA PHE A 46 20.93 -16.84 20.85
C PHE A 46 19.90 -17.41 19.86
N ALA A 47 19.80 -16.83 18.66
CA ALA A 47 18.94 -17.35 17.60
C ALA A 47 19.31 -18.80 17.24
N SER A 48 20.59 -19.06 16.99
CA SER A 48 21.07 -20.41 16.67
C SER A 48 20.78 -21.40 17.80
N ALA A 49 21.01 -21.01 19.06
CA ALA A 49 20.75 -21.88 20.20
C ALA A 49 19.25 -22.23 20.34
N LYS A 50 18.36 -21.25 20.20
CA LYS A 50 16.91 -21.48 20.29
C LYS A 50 16.37 -22.27 19.10
N LEU A 51 16.90 -22.04 17.89
CA LEU A 51 16.58 -22.85 16.72
C LEU A 51 17.04 -24.31 16.90
N SER A 52 18.24 -24.55 17.44
CA SER A 52 18.69 -25.90 17.76
C SER A 52 17.82 -26.61 18.81
N VAL A 53 17.27 -25.89 19.80
CA VAL A 53 16.30 -26.47 20.75
C VAL A 53 15.04 -26.91 20.00
N LEU A 54 14.51 -26.06 19.12
CA LEU A 54 13.31 -26.35 18.31
C LEU A 54 13.47 -27.56 17.38
N MET A 55 14.70 -27.88 16.94
CA MET A 55 14.96 -29.11 16.19
C MET A 55 14.72 -30.38 17.00
N THR A 56 14.91 -30.31 18.33
CA THR A 56 14.81 -31.48 19.23
C THR A 56 13.47 -31.57 19.94
N ARG A 57 12.79 -30.43 20.15
CA ARG A 57 11.53 -30.36 20.89
C ARG A 57 10.68 -29.18 20.40
N ALA A 58 9.40 -29.43 20.15
CA ALA A 58 8.43 -28.36 19.93
C ALA A 58 8.24 -27.57 21.24
N ASP A 59 8.65 -26.30 21.24
CA ASP A 59 8.58 -25.38 22.38
C ASP A 59 8.06 -24.02 21.92
N THR A 60 6.85 -23.68 22.35
CA THR A 60 6.17 -22.43 21.98
C THR A 60 6.87 -21.20 22.57
N GLU A 61 7.57 -21.35 23.69
CA GLU A 61 8.35 -20.27 24.31
C GLU A 61 9.61 -19.99 23.48
N ALA A 62 10.32 -21.04 23.06
CA ALA A 62 11.47 -20.91 22.18
C ALA A 62 11.10 -20.25 20.83
N LEU A 63 9.94 -20.59 20.25
CA LEU A 63 9.46 -19.97 19.00
C LEU A 63 9.20 -18.46 19.14
N ARG A 64 8.61 -18.03 20.26
CA ARG A 64 8.40 -16.60 20.56
C ARG A 64 9.73 -15.87 20.71
N PHE A 65 10.71 -16.47 21.40
CA PHE A 65 12.04 -15.88 21.53
C PHE A 65 12.77 -15.79 20.20
N VAL A 66 12.69 -16.80 19.32
CA VAL A 66 13.28 -16.72 17.97
C VAL A 66 12.73 -15.52 17.21
N SER A 67 11.40 -15.33 17.22
CA SER A 67 10.75 -14.21 16.54
C SER A 67 11.21 -12.86 17.10
N ARG A 68 11.31 -12.73 18.43
CA ARG A 68 11.77 -11.49 19.08
C ARG A 68 13.26 -11.22 18.85
N ILE A 69 14.10 -12.26 18.81
CA ILE A 69 15.53 -12.15 18.48
C ILE A 69 15.68 -11.69 17.03
N PHE A 70 14.93 -12.25 16.08
CA PHE A 70 14.94 -11.80 14.69
C PHE A 70 14.56 -10.31 14.57
N SER A 71 13.50 -9.87 15.25
CA SER A 71 13.13 -8.44 15.29
C SER A 71 14.23 -7.56 15.88
N ALA A 72 14.92 -8.02 16.94
CA ALA A 72 16.03 -7.29 17.53
C ALA A 72 17.23 -7.19 16.56
N ILE A 73 17.57 -8.26 15.84
CA ILE A 73 18.62 -8.24 14.81
C ILE A 73 18.27 -7.25 13.69
N GLU A 74 17.04 -7.29 13.19
CA GLU A 74 16.56 -6.35 12.16
C GLU A 74 16.65 -4.89 12.63
N LEU A 75 16.23 -4.62 13.87
CA LEU A 75 16.31 -3.29 14.47
C LEU A 75 17.76 -2.79 14.53
N VAL A 76 18.69 -3.62 15.00
CA VAL A 76 20.11 -3.26 15.10
C VAL A 76 20.71 -2.97 13.72
N LEU A 77 20.50 -3.86 12.76
CA LEU A 77 21.04 -3.70 11.40
C LEU A 77 20.41 -2.53 10.64
N SER A 78 19.14 -2.20 10.89
CA SER A 78 18.44 -1.05 10.29
C SER A 78 18.98 0.29 10.81
N LYS A 79 19.23 0.38 12.12
CA LYS A 79 19.74 1.60 12.76
C LYS A 79 21.25 1.78 12.55
N ARG A 80 22.03 0.70 12.56
CA ARG A 80 23.51 0.70 12.46
C ARG A 80 24.00 0.25 11.09
N LYS A 81 23.86 1.14 10.11
CA LYS A 81 24.19 0.88 8.69
C LYS A 81 25.66 0.50 8.45
N SER A 82 26.59 0.97 9.28
CA SER A 82 28.01 0.65 9.17
C SER A 82 28.31 -0.84 9.39
N LEU A 83 27.52 -1.52 10.24
CA LEU A 83 27.69 -2.94 10.54
C LEU A 83 27.50 -3.82 9.31
N LEU A 84 26.58 -3.44 8.42
CA LEU A 84 26.22 -4.24 7.26
C LEU A 84 27.44 -4.56 6.38
N ASN A 85 28.36 -3.60 6.22
CA ASN A 85 29.57 -3.74 5.40
C ASN A 85 30.81 -4.17 6.20
N THR A 86 30.65 -4.56 7.48
CA THR A 86 31.77 -5.01 8.30
C THR A 86 32.11 -6.46 7.96
N ASP A 87 33.39 -6.80 7.96
CA ASP A 87 33.82 -8.18 7.76
C ASP A 87 33.69 -8.98 9.07
N ILE A 88 33.12 -10.17 8.97
CA ILE A 88 33.10 -11.15 10.05
C ILE A 88 34.24 -12.13 9.83
N GLN A 89 35.08 -12.29 10.85
CA GLN A 89 36.17 -13.25 10.82
C GLN A 89 35.64 -14.68 11.06
N PRO A 90 36.23 -15.72 10.45
CA PRO A 90 35.81 -17.11 10.69
C PRO A 90 35.80 -17.50 12.18
N ALA A 91 36.74 -16.96 12.97
CA ALA A 91 36.81 -17.15 14.41
C ALA A 91 35.54 -16.70 15.16
N GLU A 92 34.97 -15.57 14.76
CA GLU A 92 33.74 -15.01 15.35
C GLU A 92 32.53 -15.91 15.02
N LEU A 93 32.49 -16.46 13.80
CA LEU A 93 31.45 -17.39 13.36
C LEU A 93 31.51 -18.73 14.10
N TYR A 94 32.70 -19.22 14.45
CA TYR A 94 32.83 -20.47 15.22
C TYR A 94 32.16 -20.40 16.58
N SER A 95 32.00 -19.21 17.16
CA SER A 95 31.32 -19.04 18.44
C SER A 95 29.81 -19.26 18.35
N ILE A 96 29.19 -19.10 17.16
CA ILE A 96 27.74 -19.07 16.96
C ILE A 96 27.15 -20.47 16.77
N TYR A 97 27.86 -21.37 16.09
CA TYR A 97 27.33 -22.70 15.73
C TYR A 97 27.77 -23.79 16.73
N MET A 98 26.82 -24.65 17.14
CA MET A 98 27.08 -25.75 18.08
C MET A 98 27.85 -26.92 17.45
N GLU A 99 27.56 -27.26 16.19
CA GLU A 99 28.18 -28.32 15.39
C GLU A 99 27.57 -28.21 13.97
N ALA A 100 28.18 -27.45 13.06
CA ALA A 100 27.74 -27.43 11.66
C ALA A 100 28.52 -28.46 10.84
N PRO A 101 27.87 -29.20 9.90
CA PRO A 101 28.56 -30.09 8.98
C PRO A 101 29.63 -29.29 8.21
N SER A 102 30.78 -29.91 7.99
CA SER A 102 32.04 -29.35 7.49
C SER A 102 31.96 -28.54 6.18
N HIS A 103 30.81 -28.52 5.49
CA HIS A 103 30.63 -27.92 4.18
C HIS A 103 30.03 -26.49 4.17
N SER A 104 29.68 -25.90 5.32
CA SER A 104 29.12 -24.54 5.40
C SER A 104 30.03 -23.49 6.05
N ARG A 105 31.34 -23.77 6.15
CA ARG A 105 32.28 -22.90 6.86
C ARG A 105 33.03 -21.99 5.87
N PRO A 106 32.89 -20.65 5.95
CA PRO A 106 33.65 -19.77 5.08
C PRO A 106 35.15 -19.80 5.46
N ALA A 107 36.00 -20.05 4.47
CA ALA A 107 37.46 -20.08 4.63
C ALA A 107 38.08 -18.66 4.66
N ALA A 108 37.29 -17.64 4.32
CA ALA A 108 37.70 -16.24 4.24
C ALA A 108 36.71 -15.35 5.01
N PRO A 109 37.11 -14.11 5.37
CA PRO A 109 36.18 -13.13 5.93
C PRO A 109 34.99 -12.91 5.00
N VAL A 110 33.80 -12.83 5.58
CA VAL A 110 32.54 -12.61 4.84
C VAL A 110 31.89 -11.33 5.33
N VAL A 111 31.30 -10.58 4.40
CA VAL A 111 30.57 -9.36 4.72
C VAL A 111 29.34 -9.68 5.57
N PHE A 112 29.11 -8.89 6.61
CA PHE A 112 28.10 -9.17 7.64
C PHE A 112 26.70 -9.44 7.06
N PHE A 113 26.23 -8.61 6.11
CA PHE A 113 24.90 -8.80 5.51
C PHE A 113 24.82 -10.06 4.63
N GLU A 114 25.89 -10.43 3.93
CA GLU A 114 25.94 -11.61 3.07
C GLU A 114 25.87 -12.89 3.91
N TRP A 115 26.60 -12.92 5.01
CA TRP A 115 26.55 -14.01 5.98
C TRP A 115 25.19 -14.09 6.68
N SER A 116 24.61 -12.96 7.11
CA SER A 116 23.28 -12.93 7.75
C SER A 116 22.20 -13.56 6.87
N VAL A 117 22.27 -13.31 5.55
CA VAL A 117 21.38 -13.91 4.55
C VAL A 117 21.60 -15.42 4.42
N ASP A 118 22.86 -15.85 4.31
CA ASP A 118 23.19 -17.28 4.24
C ASP A 118 22.80 -18.04 5.52
N PHE A 119 22.94 -17.40 6.69
CA PHE A 119 22.48 -17.91 7.98
C PHE A 119 20.97 -18.20 7.95
N ALA A 120 20.14 -17.27 7.50
CA ALA A 120 18.70 -17.47 7.42
C ALA A 120 18.32 -18.59 6.44
N ILE A 121 18.98 -18.67 5.28
CA ILE A 121 18.72 -19.70 4.26
C ILE A 121 19.03 -21.11 4.78
N GLN A 122 20.09 -21.28 5.56
CA GLN A 122 20.50 -22.57 6.14
C GLN A 122 19.39 -23.21 6.98
N TRP A 123 18.57 -22.41 7.66
CA TRP A 123 17.55 -22.95 8.58
C TRP A 123 16.31 -23.49 7.88
N PHE A 124 16.04 -23.15 6.61
CA PHE A 124 14.91 -23.73 5.87
C PHE A 124 15.01 -25.25 5.75
N SER A 125 16.22 -25.79 5.58
CA SER A 125 16.40 -27.24 5.43
C SER A 125 16.14 -28.01 6.72
N GLN A 126 16.14 -27.34 7.88
CA GLN A 126 16.00 -27.98 9.19
C GLN A 126 14.54 -28.11 9.64
N PHE A 127 13.63 -27.33 9.05
CA PHE A 127 12.22 -27.26 9.45
C PHE A 127 11.24 -27.44 8.27
N PRO A 128 11.36 -28.52 7.47
CA PRO A 128 10.53 -28.70 6.28
C PRO A 128 9.01 -28.85 6.58
N GLU A 129 8.65 -29.23 7.81
CA GLU A 129 7.27 -29.51 8.22
C GLU A 129 6.66 -28.43 9.12
N ASP A 130 7.46 -27.52 9.69
CA ASP A 130 6.98 -26.46 10.59
C ASP A 130 6.77 -25.15 9.79
N LEU A 131 5.52 -24.91 9.43
CA LEU A 131 5.13 -23.73 8.64
C LEU A 131 5.26 -22.43 9.44
N GLU A 132 5.00 -22.43 10.75
CA GLU A 132 5.05 -21.22 11.58
C GLU A 132 6.49 -20.71 11.69
N LEU A 133 7.42 -21.62 12.01
CA LEU A 133 8.84 -21.29 12.08
C LEU A 133 9.41 -20.93 10.71
N THR A 134 9.02 -21.65 9.66
CA THR A 134 9.45 -21.35 8.28
C THR A 134 8.98 -19.96 7.83
N ASN A 135 7.77 -19.55 8.21
CA ASN A 135 7.26 -18.20 7.95
C ASN A 135 8.03 -17.13 8.74
N SER A 136 8.40 -17.40 9.99
CA SER A 136 9.26 -16.49 10.78
C SER A 136 10.65 -16.33 10.16
N ILE A 137 11.29 -17.42 9.72
CA ILE A 137 12.59 -17.37 9.02
C ILE A 137 12.45 -16.63 7.67
N LYS A 138 11.38 -16.89 6.92
CA LYS A 138 11.08 -16.20 5.66
C LYS A 138 10.92 -14.69 5.87
N SER A 139 10.21 -14.29 6.92
CA SER A 139 10.00 -12.88 7.26
C SER A 139 11.31 -12.20 7.63
N PHE A 140 12.14 -12.88 8.42
CA PHE A 140 13.48 -12.42 8.77
C PHE A 140 14.39 -12.24 7.55
N LEU A 141 14.42 -13.22 6.64
CA LEU A 141 15.20 -13.13 5.40
C LEU A 141 14.73 -11.97 4.50
N ILE A 142 13.41 -11.75 4.40
CA ILE A 142 12.83 -10.58 3.71
C ILE A 142 13.28 -9.28 4.38
N GLY A 143 13.28 -9.22 5.71
CA GLY A 143 13.79 -8.10 6.51
C GLY A 143 15.25 -7.79 6.20
N LEU A 144 16.12 -8.79 6.20
CA LEU A 144 17.54 -8.65 5.87
C LEU A 144 17.77 -8.14 4.44
N ILE A 145 17.05 -8.69 3.45
CA ILE A 145 17.12 -8.23 2.05
C ILE A 145 16.67 -6.77 1.95
N ASN A 146 15.60 -6.39 2.64
CA ASN A 146 15.09 -5.02 2.66
C ASN A 146 16.11 -4.06 3.29
N ILE A 147 16.71 -4.42 4.43
CA ILE A 147 17.75 -3.63 5.10
C ILE A 147 18.94 -3.43 4.16
N ALA A 148 19.46 -4.51 3.57
CA ALA A 148 20.59 -4.45 2.65
C ALA A 148 20.27 -3.59 1.40
N THR A 149 19.10 -3.75 0.79
CA THR A 149 18.74 -3.04 -0.45
C THR A 149 18.34 -1.57 -0.24
N VAL A 150 17.79 -1.21 0.93
CA VAL A 150 17.34 0.16 1.23
C VAL A 150 18.45 1.00 1.88
N HIS A 151 19.21 0.42 2.81
CA HIS A 151 20.19 1.17 3.58
C HIS A 151 21.58 1.21 2.94
N LEU A 152 22.01 0.15 2.25
CA LEU A 152 23.22 0.18 1.42
C LEU A 152 22.84 0.78 0.07
N ARG A 153 22.86 2.12 -0.04
CA ARG A 153 22.43 2.90 -1.23
C ARG A 153 23.27 2.67 -2.51
N GLY A 154 23.99 1.55 -2.62
CA GLY A 154 24.85 1.20 -3.76
C GLY A 154 24.29 0.08 -4.64
N LEU A 155 24.25 0.30 -5.96
CA LEU A 155 23.87 -0.70 -6.96
C LEU A 155 24.76 -1.96 -6.89
N LYS A 156 26.02 -1.80 -6.49
CA LYS A 156 26.98 -2.91 -6.32
C LYS A 156 26.48 -3.95 -5.31
N HIS A 157 26.08 -3.52 -4.11
CA HIS A 157 25.58 -4.43 -3.05
C HIS A 157 24.30 -5.14 -3.48
N LYS A 158 23.37 -4.43 -4.14
CA LYS A 158 22.16 -5.03 -4.72
C LYS A 158 22.51 -6.11 -5.76
N LYS A 159 23.50 -5.85 -6.62
CA LYS A 159 23.96 -6.80 -7.64
C LYS A 159 24.62 -8.02 -7.01
N THR A 160 25.45 -7.84 -5.97
CA THR A 160 26.09 -8.95 -5.25
C THR A 160 25.05 -9.82 -4.56
N LEU A 161 24.15 -9.23 -3.77
CA LEU A 161 23.07 -9.94 -3.09
C LEU A 161 22.17 -10.69 -4.08
N ARG A 162 21.79 -10.03 -5.18
CA ARG A 162 21.04 -10.68 -6.27
C ARG A 162 21.77 -11.89 -6.83
N THR A 163 23.06 -11.76 -7.10
CA THR A 163 23.87 -12.84 -7.69
C THR A 163 23.97 -14.00 -6.71
N GLN A 164 24.31 -13.73 -5.45
CA GLN A 164 24.36 -14.73 -4.37
C GLN A 164 23.04 -15.52 -4.29
N LEU A 165 21.90 -14.83 -4.16
CA LEU A 165 20.59 -15.46 -4.01
C LEU A 165 20.16 -16.26 -5.25
N LEU A 166 20.38 -15.72 -6.46
CA LEU A 166 20.03 -16.40 -7.70
C LEU A 166 20.90 -17.63 -7.94
N THR A 167 22.21 -17.56 -7.67
CA THR A 167 23.12 -18.70 -7.80
C THR A 167 22.75 -19.82 -6.82
N ARG A 168 22.37 -19.47 -5.58
CA ARG A 168 21.86 -20.45 -4.61
C ARG A 168 20.56 -21.10 -5.07
N LEU A 169 19.60 -20.31 -5.56
CA LEU A 169 18.34 -20.84 -6.08
C LEU A 169 18.58 -21.77 -7.27
N GLU A 170 19.38 -21.35 -8.23
CA GLU A 170 19.71 -22.12 -9.43
C GLU A 170 20.38 -23.45 -9.07
N SER A 171 21.40 -23.41 -8.21
CA SER A 171 22.07 -24.62 -7.74
C SER A 171 21.10 -25.58 -7.03
N ASN A 172 20.19 -25.06 -6.20
CA ASN A 172 19.20 -25.88 -5.51
C ASN A 172 18.19 -26.51 -6.49
N VAL A 173 17.69 -25.74 -7.47
CA VAL A 173 16.79 -26.23 -8.53
C VAL A 173 17.47 -27.32 -9.36
N ASP A 174 18.74 -27.13 -9.74
CA ASP A 174 19.46 -28.10 -10.54
C ASP A 174 19.76 -29.38 -9.76
N ARG A 175 20.13 -29.28 -8.48
CA ARG A 175 20.28 -30.46 -7.58
C ARG A 175 18.96 -31.22 -7.43
N LEU A 176 17.86 -30.50 -7.25
CA LEU A 176 16.52 -31.10 -7.13
C LEU A 176 16.14 -31.85 -8.42
N TYR A 177 16.45 -31.27 -9.59
CA TYR A 177 16.22 -31.92 -10.87
C TYR A 177 17.16 -33.10 -11.12
N GLN A 178 18.41 -33.04 -10.65
CA GLN A 178 19.34 -34.17 -10.68
C GLN A 178 18.82 -35.36 -9.85
N HIS A 179 18.30 -35.12 -8.64
CA HIS A 179 17.68 -36.15 -7.82
C HIS A 179 16.50 -36.84 -8.54
N VAL A 180 15.65 -36.07 -9.22
CA VAL A 180 14.54 -36.61 -10.01
C VAL A 180 15.02 -37.45 -11.22
N ARG A 181 16.19 -37.13 -11.79
CA ARG A 181 16.77 -37.85 -12.95
C ARG A 181 17.58 -39.08 -12.57
N SER A 182 18.29 -39.06 -11.43
CA SER A 182 19.18 -40.14 -11.00
C SER A 182 18.43 -41.39 -10.52
N GLU A 183 17.21 -41.24 -9.99
CA GLU A 183 16.34 -42.34 -9.56
C GLU A 183 15.47 -42.88 -10.71
N GLY A 184 16.02 -42.90 -11.92
CA GLY A 184 15.32 -43.35 -13.13
C GLY A 184 14.65 -44.71 -12.94
N SER A 185 13.32 -44.71 -13.06
CA SER A 185 12.38 -45.84 -12.93
C SER A 185 12.10 -46.40 -11.52
N GLY A 186 12.66 -45.83 -10.46
CA GLY A 186 12.35 -46.17 -9.06
C GLY A 186 11.33 -45.21 -8.43
N VAL A 187 10.64 -45.65 -7.37
CA VAL A 187 9.69 -44.80 -6.63
C VAL A 187 10.44 -43.76 -5.81
N ILE A 188 10.33 -42.48 -6.17
CA ILE A 188 10.99 -41.36 -5.48
C ILE A 188 10.25 -41.02 -4.20
N HIS A 189 10.89 -41.20 -3.04
CA HIS A 189 10.30 -40.87 -1.74
C HIS A 189 10.48 -39.37 -1.40
N PRO A 190 9.39 -38.60 -1.13
CA PRO A 190 9.45 -37.16 -0.87
C PRO A 190 10.41 -36.73 0.25
N LEU A 191 10.57 -37.56 1.30
CA LEU A 191 11.48 -37.26 2.41
C LEU A 191 12.97 -37.32 2.03
N GLY A 192 13.35 -38.06 0.98
CA GLY A 192 14.75 -38.18 0.55
C GLY A 192 15.36 -36.88 0.02
N PHE A 193 14.51 -35.97 -0.49
CA PHE A 193 14.89 -34.65 -0.98
C PHE A 193 14.08 -33.51 -0.32
N GLY A 194 13.34 -33.82 0.75
CA GLY A 194 12.39 -32.89 1.38
C GLY A 194 13.00 -31.59 1.90
N PRO A 195 14.14 -31.62 2.62
CA PRO A 195 14.88 -30.41 3.03
C PRO A 195 15.29 -29.51 1.85
N LEU A 196 15.70 -30.11 0.74
CA LEU A 196 16.07 -29.39 -0.48
C LEU A 196 14.83 -28.80 -1.15
N LEU A 197 13.72 -29.55 -1.23
CA LEU A 197 12.46 -29.07 -1.78
C LEU A 197 11.92 -27.88 -0.99
N CYS A 198 11.90 -27.96 0.34
CA CYS A 198 11.46 -26.87 1.20
C CYS A 198 12.33 -25.62 0.98
N THR A 199 13.65 -25.76 1.12
CA THR A 199 14.59 -24.64 0.94
C THR A 199 14.44 -23.98 -0.43
N THR A 200 14.32 -24.78 -1.50
CA THR A 200 14.16 -24.28 -2.87
C THR A 200 12.83 -23.54 -3.05
N THR A 201 11.73 -24.11 -2.53
CA THR A 201 10.39 -23.54 -2.66
C THR A 201 10.29 -22.22 -1.90
N HIS A 202 10.74 -22.17 -0.65
CA HIS A 202 10.69 -20.95 0.15
C HIS A 202 11.61 -19.87 -0.41
N LEU A 203 12.85 -20.20 -0.81
CA LEU A 203 13.74 -19.25 -1.46
C LEU A 203 13.16 -18.72 -2.79
N PHE A 204 12.56 -19.59 -3.61
CA PHE A 204 11.85 -19.18 -4.81
C PHE A 204 10.76 -18.16 -4.48
N THR A 205 9.91 -18.45 -3.49
CA THR A 205 8.80 -17.53 -3.14
C THR A 205 9.28 -16.19 -2.61
N ILE A 206 10.43 -16.13 -1.94
CA ILE A 206 11.02 -14.87 -1.45
C ILE A 206 11.54 -14.04 -2.63
N LEU A 207 12.26 -14.66 -3.56
CA LEU A 207 12.84 -13.95 -4.70
C LEU A 207 11.81 -13.54 -5.74
N ASN A 208 10.75 -14.35 -5.89
CA ASN A 208 9.65 -14.08 -6.80
C ASN A 208 8.64 -13.10 -6.20
N ASP A 209 8.67 -12.80 -4.89
CA ASP A 209 7.80 -11.81 -4.27
C ASP A 209 7.86 -10.45 -5.01
N TYR A 210 6.71 -9.81 -5.21
CA TYR A 210 6.58 -8.60 -6.01
C TYR A 210 7.49 -7.46 -5.52
N ASP A 211 7.59 -7.24 -4.20
CA ASP A 211 8.38 -6.14 -3.64
C ASP A 211 9.89 -6.46 -3.64
N ILE A 212 10.25 -7.71 -3.34
CA ILE A 212 11.65 -8.13 -3.32
C ILE A 212 12.21 -8.20 -4.75
N SER A 213 11.44 -8.73 -5.69
CA SER A 213 11.80 -8.73 -7.10
C SER A 213 11.96 -7.31 -7.65
N SER A 214 11.17 -6.34 -7.19
CA SER A 214 11.35 -4.90 -7.48
C SER A 214 12.69 -4.38 -6.95
N LYS A 215 12.97 -4.61 -5.67
CA LYS A 215 14.19 -4.10 -5.00
C LYS A 215 15.47 -4.70 -5.57
N LEU A 216 15.43 -5.96 -5.98
CA LEU A 216 16.54 -6.67 -6.62
C LEU A 216 16.59 -6.48 -8.15
N ILE A 217 15.64 -5.76 -8.75
CA ILE A 217 15.59 -5.52 -10.21
C ILE A 217 15.50 -6.86 -10.98
N LEU A 218 14.57 -7.72 -10.56
CA LEU A 218 14.28 -9.02 -11.16
C LEU A 218 13.10 -8.97 -12.15
N HIS A 219 12.51 -7.81 -12.39
CA HIS A 219 11.38 -7.66 -13.34
C HIS A 219 11.76 -7.65 -14.82
N THR A 220 13.05 -7.70 -15.15
CA THR A 220 13.47 -7.79 -16.56
C THR A 220 12.89 -9.04 -17.21
N VAL A 221 12.63 -8.97 -18.53
CA VAL A 221 12.08 -10.09 -19.31
C VAL A 221 12.89 -11.38 -19.13
N TYR A 222 14.22 -11.25 -19.11
CA TYR A 222 15.15 -12.37 -18.88
C TYR A 222 14.86 -13.10 -17.57
N TYR A 223 14.82 -12.39 -16.44
CA TYR A 223 14.57 -13.00 -15.14
C TYR A 223 13.14 -13.54 -15.03
N LYS A 224 12.12 -12.84 -15.57
CA LYS A 224 10.74 -13.34 -15.59
C LYS A 224 10.63 -14.72 -16.24
N HIS A 225 11.26 -14.94 -17.40
CA HIS A 225 11.30 -16.27 -18.04
C HIS A 225 12.06 -17.31 -17.22
N ARG A 226 13.13 -16.90 -16.54
CA ARG A 226 13.91 -17.79 -15.67
C ARG A 226 13.09 -18.25 -14.46
N PHE A 227 12.36 -17.36 -13.81
CA PHE A 227 11.43 -17.70 -12.72
C PHE A 227 10.27 -18.58 -13.20
N GLU A 228 9.72 -18.34 -14.39
CA GLU A 228 8.72 -19.24 -14.99
C GLU A 228 9.29 -20.65 -15.20
N SER A 229 10.53 -20.76 -15.70
CA SER A 229 11.22 -22.05 -15.85
C SER A 229 11.43 -22.75 -14.50
N TYR A 230 11.89 -22.02 -13.47
CA TYR A 230 12.06 -22.57 -12.12
C TYR A 230 10.73 -23.05 -11.51
N ALA A 231 9.66 -22.28 -11.69
CA ALA A 231 8.32 -22.67 -11.23
C ALA A 231 7.85 -23.98 -11.90
N LYS A 232 8.05 -24.13 -13.21
CA LYS A 232 7.74 -25.37 -13.95
C LYS A 232 8.58 -26.55 -13.47
N LYS A 233 9.89 -26.36 -13.26
CA LYS A 233 10.79 -27.41 -12.72
C LYS A 233 10.36 -27.86 -11.32
N LEU A 234 10.02 -26.93 -10.43
CA LEU A 234 9.53 -27.21 -9.09
C LEU A 234 8.20 -27.98 -9.12
N SER A 235 7.23 -27.50 -9.90
CA SER A 235 5.92 -28.15 -10.06
C SER A 235 6.05 -29.57 -10.62
N PHE A 236 6.96 -29.78 -11.59
CA PHE A 236 7.28 -31.09 -12.13
C PHE A 236 7.83 -32.02 -11.04
N ALA A 237 8.85 -31.58 -10.29
CA ALA A 237 9.46 -32.39 -9.23
C ALA A 237 8.48 -32.76 -8.11
N MET A 238 7.57 -31.85 -7.73
CA MET A 238 6.51 -32.12 -6.77
C MET A 238 5.41 -33.05 -7.32
N SER A 239 5.29 -33.17 -8.64
CA SER A 239 4.29 -34.02 -9.31
C SER A 239 4.79 -35.45 -9.57
N THR A 240 6.10 -35.63 -9.70
CA THR A 240 6.75 -36.95 -9.87
C THR A 240 6.90 -37.72 -8.56
N ALA A 241 6.83 -37.03 -7.41
CA ALA A 241 6.95 -37.64 -6.10
C ALA A 241 5.69 -38.46 -5.77
N ASN A 242 5.83 -39.79 -5.64
CA ASN A 242 4.69 -40.70 -5.43
C ASN A 242 4.50 -40.99 -3.93
N ILE A 243 3.26 -40.91 -3.46
CA ILE A 243 2.90 -41.08 -2.03
C ILE A 243 2.53 -42.54 -1.70
N ILE A 244 2.32 -43.37 -2.72
CA ILE A 244 1.57 -44.63 -2.61
C ILE A 244 2.41 -45.80 -2.02
N SER A 245 3.74 -45.69 -1.94
CA SER A 245 4.63 -46.83 -1.59
C SER A 245 5.27 -46.77 -0.19
N ALA A 246 4.83 -45.89 0.70
CA ALA A 246 5.51 -45.62 1.97
C ALA A 246 4.73 -46.17 3.18
N ASP A 247 5.44 -46.75 4.16
CA ASP A 247 4.88 -47.15 5.47
C ASP A 247 4.00 -46.04 6.05
N ALA A 248 2.86 -46.42 6.67
CA ALA A 248 1.77 -45.52 7.04
C ALA A 248 2.17 -44.24 7.81
N LEU A 249 3.28 -44.26 8.57
CA LEU A 249 3.83 -43.10 9.29
C LEU A 249 4.66 -42.15 8.40
N SER A 250 5.41 -42.69 7.43
CA SER A 250 6.22 -41.92 6.48
C SER A 250 5.40 -41.29 5.34
N SER A 251 4.19 -41.82 5.11
CA SER A 251 3.21 -41.29 4.16
C SER A 251 2.68 -39.92 4.59
N ASP A 252 2.34 -39.72 5.88
CA ASP A 252 1.73 -38.46 6.37
C ASP A 252 2.69 -37.27 6.35
N ALA A 253 3.94 -37.44 6.80
CA ALA A 253 4.97 -36.40 6.74
C ALA A 253 5.28 -35.96 5.29
N SER A 254 5.43 -36.94 4.40
CA SER A 254 5.62 -36.71 2.95
C SER A 254 4.45 -35.95 2.33
N LEU A 255 3.23 -36.30 2.73
CA LEU A 255 2.01 -35.66 2.30
C LEU A 255 1.93 -34.21 2.75
N ARG A 256 2.20 -33.93 4.02
CA ARG A 256 2.21 -32.56 4.58
C ARG A 256 3.23 -31.68 3.88
N LEU A 257 4.45 -32.18 3.66
CA LEU A 257 5.48 -31.44 2.94
C LEU A 257 5.05 -31.06 1.53
N LEU A 258 4.46 -32.01 0.78
CA LEU A 258 3.94 -31.76 -0.57
C LEU A 258 2.72 -30.83 -0.55
N ASP A 259 1.82 -31.00 0.42
CA ASP A 259 0.63 -30.17 0.61
C ASP A 259 1.04 -28.71 0.85
N THR A 260 1.98 -28.48 1.76
CA THR A 260 2.51 -27.14 2.06
C THR A 260 3.33 -26.57 0.91
N SER A 261 4.25 -27.33 0.31
CA SER A 261 5.12 -26.80 -0.76
C SER A 261 4.34 -26.40 -2.00
N LYS A 262 3.36 -27.23 -2.42
CA LYS A 262 2.47 -26.90 -3.55
C LYS A 262 1.59 -25.69 -3.22
N SER A 263 1.06 -25.63 -1.99
CA SER A 263 0.27 -24.50 -1.51
C SER A 263 1.03 -23.19 -1.54
N VAL A 264 2.24 -23.16 -0.97
CA VAL A 264 3.08 -21.95 -0.88
C VAL A 264 3.50 -21.46 -2.27
N LEU A 265 3.86 -22.38 -3.17
CA LEU A 265 4.21 -22.06 -4.56
C LEU A 265 3.02 -21.43 -5.31
N LEU A 266 1.85 -22.05 -5.23
CA LEU A 266 0.64 -21.58 -5.93
C LEU A 266 0.15 -20.23 -5.39
N LEU A 267 0.17 -20.04 -4.07
CA LEU A 267 -0.18 -18.75 -3.46
C LEU A 267 0.77 -17.64 -3.91
N ASN A 268 2.08 -17.89 -3.92
CA ASN A 268 3.05 -16.88 -4.32
C ASN A 268 2.86 -16.43 -5.78
N LEU A 269 2.71 -17.39 -6.70
CA LEU A 269 2.46 -17.07 -8.11
C LEU A 269 1.15 -16.30 -8.29
N THR A 270 0.09 -16.70 -7.58
CA THR A 270 -1.20 -16.03 -7.64
C THR A 270 -1.14 -14.60 -7.11
N SER A 271 -0.52 -14.39 -5.93
CA SER A 271 -0.33 -13.06 -5.34
C SER A 271 0.42 -12.13 -6.29
N ASN A 272 1.46 -12.61 -6.96
CA ASN A 272 2.21 -11.82 -7.93
C ASN A 272 1.38 -11.41 -9.16
N ILE A 273 0.48 -12.28 -9.65
CA ILE A 273 -0.44 -11.93 -10.74
C ILE A 273 -1.42 -10.84 -10.31
N VAL A 274 -1.99 -10.98 -9.10
CA VAL A 274 -2.98 -10.02 -8.59
C VAL A 274 -2.34 -8.64 -8.34
N LEU A 275 -1.07 -8.60 -7.93
CA LEU A 275 -0.33 -7.36 -7.67
C LEU A 275 0.29 -6.73 -8.93
N ASP A 276 0.70 -7.52 -9.94
CA ASP A 276 1.32 -7.02 -11.16
C ASP A 276 0.27 -6.39 -12.09
N LYS A 277 0.29 -5.05 -12.19
CA LYS A 277 -0.61 -4.30 -13.09
C LYS A 277 -0.46 -4.68 -14.56
N ALA A 278 0.67 -5.26 -14.95
CA ALA A 278 1.00 -5.72 -16.31
C ALA A 278 1.16 -7.25 -16.38
N ALA A 279 0.46 -8.00 -15.53
CA ALA A 279 0.46 -9.46 -15.56
C ALA A 279 0.17 -10.00 -16.98
N LYS A 280 1.01 -10.91 -17.46
CA LYS A 280 0.85 -11.54 -18.78
C LYS A 280 -0.15 -12.70 -18.69
N TRP A 281 -0.94 -12.88 -19.76
CA TRP A 281 -1.88 -14.00 -19.85
C TRP A 281 -1.20 -15.37 -19.69
N SER A 282 0.01 -15.55 -20.21
CA SER A 282 0.78 -16.80 -20.08
C SER A 282 0.99 -17.23 -18.62
N SER A 283 1.14 -16.28 -17.69
CA SER A 283 1.28 -16.58 -16.26
C SER A 283 -0.05 -16.99 -15.64
N ILE A 284 -1.16 -16.38 -16.08
CA ILE A 284 -2.52 -16.71 -15.65
C ILE A 284 -2.88 -18.11 -16.15
N GLU A 285 -2.67 -18.37 -17.44
CA GLU A 285 -2.91 -19.65 -18.09
C GLU A 285 -2.11 -20.78 -17.44
N LEU A 286 -0.84 -20.55 -17.10
CA LEU A 286 -0.02 -21.52 -16.39
C LEU A 286 -0.66 -21.95 -15.05
N ILE A 287 -1.12 -20.99 -14.24
CA ILE A 287 -1.77 -21.28 -12.96
C ILE A 287 -3.11 -21.99 -13.16
N LEU A 288 -3.94 -21.50 -14.09
CA LEU A 288 -5.23 -22.13 -14.41
C LEU A 288 -5.03 -23.57 -14.88
N GLY A 289 -4.02 -23.82 -15.71
CA GLY A 289 -3.65 -25.16 -16.16
C GLY A 289 -3.23 -26.07 -15.00
N TRP A 290 -2.46 -25.57 -14.02
CA TRP A 290 -2.09 -26.35 -12.83
C TRP A 290 -3.28 -26.69 -11.96
N ILE A 291 -4.19 -25.74 -11.72
CA ILE A 291 -5.42 -25.96 -10.94
C ILE A 291 -6.33 -26.95 -11.69
N HIS A 292 -6.50 -26.78 -13.00
CA HIS A 292 -7.30 -27.67 -13.82
C HIS A 292 -6.76 -29.11 -13.76
N GLN A 293 -5.46 -29.31 -13.98
CA GLN A 293 -4.81 -30.63 -13.88
C GLN A 293 -5.00 -31.27 -12.51
N HIS A 294 -4.93 -30.49 -11.41
CA HIS A 294 -5.18 -31.00 -10.06
C HIS A 294 -6.63 -31.48 -9.91
N PHE A 295 -7.60 -30.69 -10.35
CA PHE A 295 -9.02 -31.08 -10.30
C PHE A 295 -9.32 -32.28 -11.21
N THR A 296 -8.69 -32.38 -12.39
CA THR A 296 -8.80 -33.56 -13.26
C THR A 296 -8.24 -34.80 -12.57
N LYS A 297 -7.10 -34.70 -11.88
CA LYS A 297 -6.55 -35.82 -11.10
C LYS A 297 -7.49 -36.27 -9.98
N LEU A 298 -8.11 -35.33 -9.25
CA LEU A 298 -9.12 -35.64 -8.25
C LEU A 298 -10.34 -36.34 -8.88
N TYR A 299 -10.80 -35.85 -10.02
CA TYR A 299 -11.92 -36.44 -10.76
C TYR A 299 -11.60 -37.85 -11.30
N LEU A 300 -10.37 -38.11 -11.75
CA LEU A 300 -9.97 -39.43 -12.26
C LEU A 300 -9.71 -40.44 -11.12
N ALA A 301 -9.30 -39.99 -9.93
CA ALA A 301 -8.98 -40.83 -8.78
C ALA A 301 -10.20 -41.44 -8.05
N ARG A 302 -11.39 -41.41 -8.69
CA ARG A 302 -12.75 -41.83 -8.31
C ARG A 302 -12.92 -43.12 -7.46
N SER A 303 -11.89 -43.94 -7.27
CA SER A 303 -11.97 -45.26 -6.63
C SER A 303 -10.91 -45.56 -5.56
N SER A 304 -10.03 -44.62 -5.20
CA SER A 304 -9.00 -44.85 -4.17
C SER A 304 -9.10 -43.85 -3.03
N LEU A 305 -8.82 -44.28 -1.79
CA LEU A 305 -8.55 -43.38 -0.67
C LEU A 305 -7.34 -42.52 -1.03
N THR A 306 -7.58 -41.41 -1.73
CA THR A 306 -6.55 -40.41 -1.94
C THR A 306 -6.33 -39.72 -0.60
N PRO A 307 -5.10 -39.75 -0.05
CA PRO A 307 -4.79 -38.95 1.12
C PRO A 307 -5.09 -37.48 0.83
N SER A 308 -5.93 -36.86 1.65
CA SER A 308 -6.47 -35.54 1.38
C SER A 308 -5.41 -34.45 1.58
N MET A 309 -4.94 -33.84 0.48
CA MET A 309 -4.18 -32.58 0.51
C MET A 309 -5.12 -31.41 0.85
N GLY A 310 -5.54 -31.34 2.11
CA GLY A 310 -6.54 -30.38 2.58
C GLY A 310 -6.13 -28.92 2.35
N GLN A 311 -4.86 -28.58 2.61
CA GLN A 311 -4.37 -27.21 2.47
C GLN A 311 -4.31 -26.79 1.00
N TYR A 312 -3.82 -27.67 0.12
CA TYR A 312 -3.70 -27.42 -1.30
C TYR A 312 -5.06 -27.34 -1.99
N ASN A 313 -6.03 -28.16 -1.56
CA ASN A 313 -7.42 -28.03 -2.01
C ASN A 313 -8.03 -26.67 -1.63
N ARG A 314 -7.78 -26.18 -0.40
CA ARG A 314 -8.18 -24.82 0.00
C ARG A 314 -7.49 -23.75 -0.86
N VAL A 315 -6.18 -23.85 -1.03
CA VAL A 315 -5.36 -22.85 -1.74
C VAL A 315 -5.70 -22.79 -3.23
N THR A 316 -5.94 -23.93 -3.88
CA THR A 316 -6.36 -23.98 -5.29
C THR A 316 -7.69 -23.27 -5.49
N CYS A 317 -8.67 -23.46 -4.58
CA CYS A 317 -9.93 -22.72 -4.59
C CYS A 317 -9.75 -21.22 -4.37
N VAL A 318 -8.98 -20.81 -3.33
CA VAL A 318 -8.67 -19.39 -3.08
C VAL A 318 -8.01 -18.75 -4.30
N SER A 319 -7.05 -19.45 -4.92
CA SER A 319 -6.30 -18.93 -6.06
C SER A 319 -7.18 -18.79 -7.30
N LEU A 320 -8.03 -19.79 -7.57
CA LEU A 320 -8.98 -19.76 -8.67
C LEU A 320 -9.98 -18.61 -8.52
N MET A 321 -10.53 -18.40 -7.32
CA MET A 321 -11.46 -17.32 -7.02
C MET A 321 -10.80 -15.94 -7.14
N LYS A 322 -9.56 -15.77 -6.65
CA LYS A 322 -8.79 -14.53 -6.81
C LYS A 322 -8.50 -14.23 -8.28
N ILE A 323 -8.08 -15.23 -9.07
CA ILE A 323 -7.84 -15.07 -10.51
C ILE A 323 -9.13 -14.75 -11.25
N PHE A 324 -10.26 -15.37 -10.89
CA PHE A 324 -11.56 -15.04 -11.45
C PHE A 324 -11.94 -13.57 -11.20
N ILE A 325 -11.83 -13.09 -9.96
CA ILE A 325 -12.10 -11.69 -9.60
C ILE A 325 -11.16 -10.74 -10.38
N PHE A 326 -9.89 -11.11 -10.51
CA PHE A 326 -8.91 -10.35 -11.29
C PHE A 326 -9.25 -10.30 -12.79
N CYS A 327 -9.64 -11.43 -13.39
CA CYS A 327 -10.06 -11.47 -14.79
C CYS A 327 -11.35 -10.69 -15.01
N ARG A 328 -12.28 -10.72 -14.05
CA ARG A 328 -13.51 -9.91 -14.05
C ARG A 328 -13.22 -8.43 -14.06
N SER A 329 -12.34 -7.93 -13.18
CA SER A 329 -11.99 -6.50 -13.13
C SER A 329 -11.25 -6.00 -14.38
N ARG A 330 -10.66 -6.92 -15.17
CA ARG A 330 -9.93 -6.64 -16.41
C ARG A 330 -10.72 -6.97 -17.69
N ASN A 331 -12.00 -7.32 -17.58
CA ASN A 331 -12.84 -7.75 -18.71
C ASN A 331 -12.26 -8.92 -19.52
N ALA A 332 -11.58 -9.87 -18.86
CA ALA A 332 -10.93 -11.03 -19.47
C ALA A 332 -11.62 -12.38 -19.12
N LEU A 333 -12.91 -12.35 -18.74
CA LEU A 333 -13.65 -13.54 -18.32
C LEU A 333 -13.79 -14.61 -19.41
N SER A 334 -13.94 -14.20 -20.67
CA SER A 334 -13.99 -15.15 -21.80
C SER A 334 -12.71 -15.96 -21.92
N SER A 335 -11.55 -15.30 -21.78
CA SER A 335 -10.25 -15.97 -21.79
C SER A 335 -10.10 -16.90 -20.59
N PHE A 336 -10.60 -16.49 -19.41
CA PHE A 336 -10.58 -17.32 -18.21
C PHE A 336 -11.34 -18.64 -18.41
N PHE A 337 -12.58 -18.60 -18.92
CA PHE A 337 -13.37 -19.82 -19.14
C PHE A 337 -12.84 -20.68 -20.30
N ASN A 338 -12.15 -20.09 -21.28
CA ASN A 338 -11.44 -20.84 -22.31
C ASN A 338 -10.24 -21.61 -21.75
N SER A 339 -9.48 -21.02 -20.80
CA SER A 339 -8.33 -21.68 -20.17
C SER A 339 -8.72 -22.63 -19.04
N PHE A 340 -9.84 -22.39 -18.36
CA PHE A 340 -10.38 -23.26 -17.31
C PHE A 340 -11.75 -23.79 -17.74
N LEU A 341 -11.73 -24.87 -18.52
CA LEU A 341 -12.94 -25.50 -19.06
C LEU A 341 -13.76 -26.16 -17.95
N LEU A 342 -14.85 -25.50 -17.55
CA LEU A 342 -15.79 -26.03 -16.56
C LEU A 342 -16.53 -27.28 -17.05
N SER A 343 -16.70 -27.42 -18.38
CA SER A 343 -17.37 -28.59 -18.99
C SER A 343 -16.63 -29.91 -18.76
N SER A 344 -15.34 -29.87 -18.41
CA SER A 344 -14.56 -31.06 -18.04
C SER A 344 -14.94 -31.66 -16.69
N PHE A 345 -15.76 -30.95 -15.91
CA PHE A 345 -16.24 -31.38 -14.61
C PHE A 345 -17.77 -31.47 -14.67
N ASP A 346 -18.38 -32.61 -14.34
CA ASP A 346 -19.84 -32.78 -14.35
C ASP A 346 -20.50 -31.96 -13.22
N VAL A 347 -20.58 -30.64 -13.36
CA VAL A 347 -21.06 -29.74 -12.29
C VAL A 347 -22.58 -29.82 -12.08
N SER A 348 -23.34 -30.22 -13.11
CA SER A 348 -24.81 -30.25 -13.12
C SER A 348 -25.45 -31.39 -12.31
N THR A 349 -24.69 -32.42 -11.94
CA THR A 349 -25.19 -33.60 -11.18
C THR A 349 -24.63 -33.69 -9.76
N LEU A 350 -23.88 -32.69 -9.29
CA LEU A 350 -23.30 -32.67 -7.93
C LEU A 350 -24.39 -32.43 -6.87
N LEU A 351 -25.18 -33.45 -6.58
CA LEU A 351 -25.96 -33.54 -5.34
C LEU A 351 -24.99 -33.54 -4.14
N PRO A 352 -25.41 -33.02 -2.97
CA PRO A 352 -24.55 -32.91 -1.79
C PRO A 352 -23.90 -34.22 -1.30
N ASP A 353 -24.47 -35.37 -1.70
CA ASP A 353 -24.08 -36.70 -1.22
C ASP A 353 -23.11 -37.47 -2.15
N ASP A 354 -22.86 -36.99 -3.38
CA ASP A 354 -21.86 -37.61 -4.27
C ASP A 354 -20.46 -37.09 -3.93
N LYS A 355 -19.73 -37.86 -3.10
CA LYS A 355 -18.37 -37.58 -2.60
C LYS A 355 -17.27 -37.66 -3.68
N ILE A 356 -17.49 -37.07 -4.87
CA ILE A 356 -16.50 -37.08 -5.96
C ILE A 356 -15.40 -36.03 -5.69
N PHE A 357 -15.77 -34.87 -5.13
CA PHE A 357 -14.84 -33.79 -4.80
C PHE A 357 -14.88 -33.45 -3.32
N PRO A 358 -13.77 -32.93 -2.75
CA PRO A 358 -13.82 -32.24 -1.46
C PRO A 358 -14.86 -31.11 -1.46
N ALA A 359 -15.57 -30.92 -0.35
CA ALA A 359 -16.66 -29.94 -0.25
C ALA A 359 -16.27 -28.52 -0.69
N VAL A 360 -15.04 -28.09 -0.39
CA VAL A 360 -14.50 -26.78 -0.78
C VAL A 360 -14.38 -26.66 -2.31
N VAL A 361 -13.91 -27.71 -2.99
CA VAL A 361 -13.76 -27.74 -4.46
C VAL A 361 -15.13 -27.75 -5.13
N SER A 362 -16.06 -28.58 -4.66
CA SER A 362 -17.43 -28.66 -5.19
C SER A 362 -18.14 -27.31 -5.10
N LYS A 363 -18.10 -26.65 -3.93
CA LYS A 363 -18.70 -25.31 -3.73
C LYS A 363 -18.08 -24.25 -4.64
N THR A 364 -16.76 -24.26 -4.85
CA THR A 364 -16.09 -23.31 -5.75
C THR A 364 -16.49 -23.55 -7.21
N LEU A 365 -16.56 -24.80 -7.67
CA LEU A 365 -17.01 -25.13 -9.04
C LEU A 365 -18.47 -24.73 -9.27
N GLN A 366 -19.36 -24.99 -8.31
CA GLN A 366 -20.76 -24.55 -8.36
C GLN A 366 -20.87 -23.03 -8.45
N LEU A 367 -20.07 -22.29 -7.67
CA LEU A 367 -20.04 -20.83 -7.70
C LEU A 367 -19.62 -20.29 -9.07
N LEU A 368 -18.56 -20.84 -9.67
CA LEU A 368 -18.08 -20.41 -10.99
C LEU A 368 -19.04 -20.79 -12.11
N HIS A 369 -19.68 -21.97 -12.01
CA HIS A 369 -20.70 -22.39 -12.96
C HIS A 369 -21.91 -21.46 -12.94
N LEU A 370 -22.38 -21.04 -11.75
CA LEU A 370 -23.44 -20.04 -11.61
C LEU A 370 -23.08 -18.70 -12.28
N GLN A 371 -21.82 -18.27 -12.17
CA GLN A 371 -21.37 -17.04 -12.82
C GLN A 371 -21.29 -17.21 -14.35
N ASN A 372 -20.84 -18.36 -14.84
CA ASN A 372 -20.77 -18.63 -16.27
C ASN A 372 -22.15 -18.64 -16.93
N THR A 373 -23.14 -19.31 -16.31
CA THR A 373 -24.52 -19.32 -16.80
C THR A 373 -25.24 -17.98 -16.66
N SER A 374 -24.80 -17.12 -15.73
CA SER A 374 -25.29 -15.74 -15.63
C SER A 374 -24.72 -14.82 -16.72
N ILE A 375 -23.58 -15.16 -17.33
CA ILE A 375 -22.99 -14.41 -18.46
C ILE A 375 -23.72 -14.76 -19.76
N ASP A 376 -24.09 -16.03 -19.93
CA ASP A 376 -24.87 -16.54 -21.06
C ASP A 376 -26.39 -16.42 -20.78
N SER A 377 -26.93 -15.22 -20.96
CA SER A 377 -28.33 -14.88 -20.71
C SER A 377 -29.35 -15.82 -21.37
N SER A 378 -30.03 -16.68 -20.58
CA SER A 378 -31.41 -17.14 -20.90
C SER A 378 -32.15 -17.98 -19.84
N SER A 379 -31.56 -18.40 -18.71
CA SER A 379 -32.37 -19.08 -17.67
C SER A 379 -31.76 -19.04 -16.27
N ILE A 380 -32.16 -18.04 -15.48
CA ILE A 380 -31.94 -18.05 -14.03
C ILE A 380 -32.96 -19.03 -13.42
N ARG A 381 -32.63 -20.33 -13.41
CA ARG A 381 -33.22 -21.24 -12.42
C ARG A 381 -32.42 -21.04 -11.14
N PHE A 382 -33.08 -20.48 -10.13
CA PHE A 382 -32.56 -20.32 -8.78
C PHE A 382 -32.11 -21.69 -8.23
N LEU A 383 -30.82 -22.00 -8.37
CA LEU A 383 -30.17 -23.04 -7.58
C LEU A 383 -29.99 -22.48 -6.15
N ALA A 384 -30.24 -23.33 -5.17
CA ALA A 384 -30.22 -23.01 -3.73
C ALA A 384 -29.00 -22.15 -3.34
N PRO A 385 -29.12 -21.26 -2.31
CA PRO A 385 -28.01 -20.45 -1.86
C PRO A 385 -26.82 -21.35 -1.53
N ILE A 386 -25.71 -21.16 -2.24
CA ILE A 386 -24.47 -21.91 -2.02
C ILE A 386 -24.15 -21.85 -0.52
N ALA A 387 -23.98 -22.99 0.13
CA ALA A 387 -23.71 -23.04 1.56
C ALA A 387 -22.36 -22.33 1.87
N PRO A 388 -22.21 -21.67 3.04
CA PRO A 388 -20.94 -21.07 3.45
C PRO A 388 -19.79 -22.08 3.45
N PHE A 389 -18.58 -21.59 3.19
CA PHE A 389 -17.36 -22.39 3.17
C PHE A 389 -16.87 -22.72 4.59
N MET A 390 -17.36 -22.01 5.62
CA MET A 390 -16.86 -22.08 7.01
C MET A 390 -15.39 -21.65 7.11
N ASP A 391 -14.95 -20.83 6.17
CA ASP A 391 -13.61 -20.24 6.08
C ASP A 391 -13.81 -18.76 5.71
N ALA A 392 -13.35 -17.86 6.58
CA ALA A 392 -13.61 -16.43 6.43
C ALA A 392 -13.09 -15.87 5.10
N GLU A 393 -11.90 -16.29 4.66
CA GLU A 393 -11.31 -15.79 3.41
C GLU A 393 -12.11 -16.29 2.19
N LEU A 394 -12.52 -17.55 2.18
CA LEU A 394 -13.34 -18.10 1.09
C LEU A 394 -14.76 -17.53 1.09
N ASP A 395 -15.36 -17.29 2.25
CA ASP A 395 -16.68 -16.68 2.36
C ASP A 395 -16.67 -15.20 1.95
N ASP A 396 -15.58 -14.47 2.24
CA ASP A 396 -15.36 -13.10 1.74
C ASP A 396 -15.22 -13.10 0.21
N LEU A 397 -14.37 -13.97 -0.36
CA LEU A 397 -14.21 -14.10 -1.82
C LEU A 397 -15.51 -14.53 -2.50
N ARG A 398 -16.29 -15.39 -1.86
CA ARG A 398 -17.62 -15.80 -2.34
C ARG A 398 -18.55 -14.59 -2.38
N SER A 399 -18.58 -13.79 -1.31
CA SER A 399 -19.37 -12.56 -1.26
C SER A 399 -18.98 -11.62 -2.40
N ASP A 400 -17.68 -11.44 -2.64
CA ASP A 400 -17.18 -10.61 -3.73
C ASP A 400 -17.58 -11.14 -5.12
N ILE A 401 -17.53 -12.46 -5.34
CA ILE A 401 -17.96 -13.07 -6.61
C ILE A 401 -19.48 -12.90 -6.81
N LEU A 402 -20.28 -13.16 -5.78
CA LEU A 402 -21.75 -13.03 -5.83
C LEU A 402 -22.22 -11.58 -5.90
N SER A 403 -21.43 -10.62 -5.39
CA SER A 403 -21.69 -9.19 -5.56
C SER A 403 -21.53 -8.82 -7.04
N MET A 404 -22.62 -8.98 -7.80
CA MET A 404 -22.75 -8.56 -9.18
C MET A 404 -22.56 -7.05 -9.25
N ASN A 405 -21.46 -6.57 -9.85
CA ASN A 405 -21.24 -5.18 -10.24
C ASN A 405 -21.76 -4.13 -9.24
N ASP A 406 -21.48 -4.31 -7.95
CA ASP A 406 -21.82 -3.34 -6.90
C ASP A 406 -20.82 -2.15 -6.92
N SER A 407 -20.40 -1.72 -8.12
CA SER A 407 -19.70 -0.44 -8.35
C SER A 407 -20.63 0.76 -8.19
N GLY A 408 -21.87 0.53 -7.76
CA GLY A 408 -22.86 1.59 -7.54
C GLY A 408 -22.52 2.51 -6.36
N ILE A 409 -23.32 3.57 -6.27
CA ILE A 409 -23.32 4.62 -5.23
C ILE A 409 -23.16 4.04 -3.81
N MET A 410 -23.69 2.85 -3.54
CA MET A 410 -23.64 2.19 -2.22
C MET A 410 -22.22 1.90 -1.72
N LYS A 411 -21.32 1.44 -2.60
CA LYS A 411 -19.95 1.08 -2.22
C LYS A 411 -19.11 2.34 -1.95
N GLN A 412 -19.30 3.38 -2.75
CA GLN A 412 -18.55 4.63 -2.62
C GLN A 412 -18.97 5.46 -1.40
N LEU A 413 -20.25 5.39 -1.02
CA LEU A 413 -20.80 6.17 0.08
C LEU A 413 -20.82 5.42 1.42
N GLN A 414 -20.20 4.24 1.49
CA GLN A 414 -20.11 3.46 2.71
C GLN A 414 -19.00 4.03 3.62
N PHE A 415 -19.32 4.15 4.91
CA PHE A 415 -18.37 4.51 5.95
C PHE A 415 -18.59 3.63 7.18
N ILE A 416 -17.62 3.60 8.09
CA ILE A 416 -17.62 2.71 9.26
C ILE A 416 -18.66 3.24 10.25
N VAL A 417 -19.69 2.43 10.51
CA VAL A 417 -20.74 2.70 11.50
C VAL A 417 -21.24 1.34 12.02
N ASP A 418 -21.78 1.32 13.23
CA ASP A 418 -22.52 0.17 13.77
C ASP A 418 -23.49 -0.42 12.73
N LYS A 419 -23.48 -1.76 12.61
CA LYS A 419 -24.29 -2.51 11.62
C LYS A 419 -25.76 -2.07 11.61
N SER A 420 -26.32 -1.75 12.79
CA SER A 420 -27.71 -1.32 13.00
C SER A 420 -28.05 0.08 12.47
N GLN A 421 -27.04 0.88 12.14
CA GLN A 421 -27.15 2.25 11.65
C GLN A 421 -26.60 2.41 10.24
N THR A 422 -26.23 1.32 9.55
CA THR A 422 -25.70 1.41 8.17
C THR A 422 -26.73 1.96 7.18
N PHE A 423 -26.26 2.52 6.07
CA PHE A 423 -27.14 3.02 5.02
C PHE A 423 -28.05 1.91 4.44
N LYS A 424 -27.54 0.68 4.31
CA LYS A 424 -28.34 -0.51 3.92
C LYS A 424 -29.51 -0.73 4.89
N THR A 425 -29.25 -0.72 6.19
CA THR A 425 -30.30 -0.86 7.22
C THR A 425 -31.26 0.33 7.27
N PHE A 426 -30.79 1.54 6.96
CA PHE A 426 -31.65 2.72 6.87
C PHE A 426 -32.65 2.61 5.72
N ILE A 427 -32.20 2.15 4.54
CA ILE A 427 -33.06 1.87 3.40
C ILE A 427 -34.06 0.76 3.76
N SER A 428 -33.58 -0.36 4.31
CA SER A 428 -34.44 -1.51 4.63
C SER A 428 -35.51 -1.23 5.70
N ARG A 429 -35.25 -0.30 6.64
CA ARG A 429 -36.25 0.17 7.61
C ARG A 429 -37.31 1.08 7.00
N LYS A 430 -36.98 1.76 5.89
CA LYS A 430 -37.92 2.61 5.14
C LYS A 430 -38.68 1.85 4.07
N GLU A 431 -38.17 0.71 3.61
CA GLU A 431 -38.85 -0.21 2.68
C GLU A 431 -40.20 -0.71 3.20
N SER A 432 -40.43 -0.69 4.53
CA SER A 432 -41.73 -0.97 5.14
C SER A 432 -42.85 0.02 4.76
N SER A 433 -42.53 1.12 4.05
CA SER A 433 -43.49 2.13 3.58
C SER A 433 -43.77 2.15 2.07
N GLY A 434 -43.50 1.05 1.36
CA GLY A 434 -44.20 0.73 0.09
C GLY A 434 -43.67 1.30 -1.23
N THR A 435 -42.43 1.81 -1.31
CA THR A 435 -41.80 2.11 -2.62
C THR A 435 -40.37 1.58 -2.67
N LEU A 436 -40.07 0.79 -3.71
CA LEU A 436 -38.73 0.27 -4.02
C LEU A 436 -37.81 1.43 -4.42
N GLY A 437 -37.22 2.11 -3.43
CA GLY A 437 -36.30 3.20 -3.68
C GLY A 437 -34.90 2.66 -3.98
N HIS A 438 -34.49 2.67 -5.26
CA HIS A 438 -33.08 2.51 -5.61
C HIS A 438 -32.21 3.50 -4.79
N PRO A 439 -31.00 3.09 -4.36
CA PRO A 439 -30.12 3.97 -3.60
C PRO A 439 -29.71 5.17 -4.45
N THR A 440 -30.05 6.38 -3.99
CA THR A 440 -29.72 7.65 -4.66
C THR A 440 -28.95 8.55 -3.71
N ILE A 441 -28.24 9.53 -4.25
CA ILE A 441 -27.53 10.50 -3.41
C ILE A 441 -28.48 11.29 -2.50
N LYS A 442 -29.72 11.52 -2.96
CA LYS A 442 -30.76 12.18 -2.18
C LYS A 442 -31.20 11.36 -0.96
N THR A 443 -31.32 10.04 -1.09
CA THR A 443 -31.65 9.18 0.06
C THR A 443 -30.47 9.08 1.02
N TRP A 444 -29.23 9.10 0.52
CA TRP A 444 -28.02 9.14 1.35
C TRP A 444 -27.87 10.45 2.13
N LEU A 445 -28.06 11.61 1.50
CA LEU A 445 -28.04 12.90 2.20
C LEU A 445 -29.10 12.97 3.31
N LYS A 446 -30.32 12.46 3.05
CA LYS A 446 -31.36 12.35 4.09
C LYS A 446 -30.91 11.47 5.27
N TYR A 447 -30.22 10.37 4.99
CA TYR A 447 -29.65 9.50 6.02
C TYR A 447 -28.59 10.22 6.85
N ILE A 448 -27.65 10.94 6.22
CA ILE A 448 -26.63 11.73 6.93
C ILE A 448 -27.26 12.82 7.77
N THR A 449 -28.20 13.59 7.22
CA THR A 449 -28.92 14.62 7.98
C THR A 449 -29.67 14.02 9.17
N ALA A 450 -30.29 12.85 9.01
CA ALA A 450 -30.95 12.16 10.11
C ALA A 450 -29.96 11.69 11.19
N LEU A 451 -28.74 11.26 10.83
CA LEU A 451 -27.70 10.92 11.79
C LEU A 451 -27.22 12.17 12.56
N ILE A 452 -27.02 13.29 11.88
CA ILE A 452 -26.61 14.56 12.48
C ILE A 452 -27.70 15.07 13.45
N GLN A 453 -28.97 15.04 13.04
CA GLN A 453 -30.10 15.45 13.88
C GLN A 453 -30.29 14.52 15.09
N LYS A 454 -30.16 13.20 14.91
CA LYS A 454 -30.22 12.23 16.03
C LYS A 454 -29.17 12.51 17.10
N LYS A 455 -27.98 12.94 16.69
CA LYS A 455 -26.92 13.37 17.62
C LYS A 455 -27.31 14.65 18.36
N ALA A 456 -27.82 15.66 17.64
CA ALA A 456 -28.27 16.90 18.26
C ALA A 456 -29.36 16.65 19.32
N ALA A 457 -30.26 15.69 19.07
CA ALA A 457 -31.32 15.30 20.00
C ALA A 457 -30.86 14.35 21.13
N ARG A 458 -29.78 13.59 20.94
CA ARG A 458 -29.24 12.62 21.92
C ARG A 458 -27.71 12.71 22.00
N PRO A 459 -27.16 13.67 22.76
CA PRO A 459 -25.71 13.90 22.84
C PRO A 459 -24.92 12.74 23.46
N GLN A 460 -25.59 11.82 24.18
CA GLN A 460 -24.98 10.64 24.78
C GLN A 460 -24.68 9.50 23.78
N ASN A 461 -25.09 9.62 22.51
CA ASN A 461 -24.91 8.54 21.53
C ASN A 461 -23.67 8.79 20.63
N PRO A 462 -22.57 8.05 20.79
CA PRO A 462 -21.27 8.41 20.22
C PRO A 462 -21.07 8.07 18.74
N ILE A 463 -22.13 7.81 17.98
CA ILE A 463 -22.07 7.24 16.62
C ILE A 463 -21.12 8.03 15.70
N LEU A 464 -21.21 9.36 15.71
CA LEU A 464 -20.34 10.26 14.93
C LEU A 464 -19.28 10.95 15.80
N GLU A 465 -18.98 10.38 16.97
CA GLU A 465 -17.90 10.83 17.86
C GLU A 465 -16.64 9.98 17.68
N ASP A 466 -16.75 8.77 17.11
CA ASP A 466 -15.58 7.96 16.84
C ASP A 466 -14.68 8.56 15.74
N ARG A 467 -13.36 8.44 15.92
CA ARG A 467 -12.35 8.98 15.00
C ARG A 467 -12.39 8.26 13.65
N SER A 468 -12.55 6.93 13.65
CA SER A 468 -12.57 6.13 12.41
C SER A 468 -13.84 6.36 11.61
N THR A 469 -14.99 6.51 12.29
CA THR A 469 -16.25 6.87 11.66
C THR A 469 -16.17 8.24 10.98
N LEU A 470 -15.67 9.26 11.68
CA LEU A 470 -15.56 10.61 11.11
C LEU A 470 -14.55 10.66 9.94
N TYR A 471 -13.43 9.94 10.06
CA TYR A 471 -12.44 9.82 9.00
C TYR A 471 -13.02 9.18 7.73
N THR A 472 -13.73 8.07 7.88
CA THR A 472 -14.35 7.36 6.74
C THR A 472 -15.54 8.12 6.17
N LEU A 473 -16.29 8.86 7.00
CA LEU A 473 -17.31 9.79 6.53
C LEU A 473 -16.73 10.92 5.67
N LEU A 474 -15.64 11.57 6.12
CA LEU A 474 -14.96 12.61 5.34
C LEU A 474 -14.41 12.05 4.02
N SER A 475 -13.93 10.81 4.04
CA SER A 475 -13.47 10.11 2.83
C SER A 475 -14.62 9.89 1.84
N ALA A 476 -15.78 9.47 2.31
CA ALA A 476 -16.98 9.33 1.46
C ALA A 476 -17.46 10.71 0.95
N LEU A 477 -17.46 11.74 1.80
CA LEU A 477 -17.87 13.10 1.44
C LEU A 477 -17.00 13.73 0.35
N ARG A 478 -15.76 13.26 0.18
CA ARG A 478 -14.85 13.75 -0.86
C ARG A 478 -15.40 13.55 -2.27
N ASP A 479 -16.07 12.44 -2.51
CA ASP A 479 -16.50 12.04 -3.86
C ASP A 479 -17.97 12.46 -4.13
N VAL A 480 -18.72 12.79 -3.08
CA VAL A 480 -20.12 13.23 -3.14
C VAL A 480 -20.37 14.42 -4.06
N PRO A 481 -19.59 15.53 -4.04
CA PRO A 481 -19.80 16.66 -4.94
C PRO A 481 -19.79 16.25 -6.42
N CYS A 482 -18.82 15.42 -6.82
CA CYS A 482 -18.74 14.90 -8.19
C CYS A 482 -19.92 13.97 -8.52
N ILE A 483 -20.37 13.15 -7.57
CA ILE A 483 -21.56 12.29 -7.76
C ILE A 483 -22.82 13.13 -7.98
N ILE A 484 -23.00 14.23 -7.23
CA ILE A 484 -24.15 15.13 -7.40
C ILE A 484 -24.09 15.83 -8.77
N ALA A 485 -22.91 16.23 -9.22
CA ALA A 485 -22.72 16.88 -10.52
C ALA A 485 -22.89 15.93 -11.71
N GLY A 486 -22.74 14.61 -11.50
CA GLY A 486 -22.73 13.61 -12.56
C GLY A 486 -21.35 13.37 -13.17
N ASP A 487 -20.28 13.91 -12.56
CA ASP A 487 -18.91 13.87 -13.06
C ASP A 487 -18.09 12.69 -12.49
N PHE A 488 -18.74 11.76 -11.79
CA PHE A 488 -18.08 10.64 -11.14
C PHE A 488 -18.22 9.35 -11.96
N ASP A 489 -17.09 8.76 -12.33
CA ASP A 489 -17.06 7.46 -12.98
C ASP A 489 -16.99 6.34 -11.95
N PHE A 490 -18.08 5.59 -11.84
CA PHE A 490 -18.22 4.44 -10.94
C PHE A 490 -17.34 3.25 -11.34
N GLY A 491 -16.93 3.14 -12.61
CA GLY A 491 -16.03 2.08 -13.07
C GLY A 491 -14.60 2.31 -12.60
N SER A 492 -14.08 3.52 -12.76
CA SER A 492 -12.74 3.91 -12.30
C SER A 492 -12.69 4.36 -10.82
N ALA A 493 -13.84 4.55 -10.17
CA ALA A 493 -13.96 5.09 -8.82
C ALA A 493 -13.28 6.46 -8.65
N GLN A 494 -13.33 7.28 -9.70
CA GLN A 494 -12.63 8.55 -9.78
C GLN A 494 -13.53 9.63 -10.39
N CYS A 495 -13.28 10.89 -10.01
CA CYS A 495 -13.95 12.04 -10.59
C CYS A 495 -13.28 12.44 -11.89
N MET A 496 -14.04 12.64 -12.97
CA MET A 496 -13.48 12.97 -14.28
C MET A 496 -12.67 14.28 -14.28
N HIS A 497 -13.02 15.22 -13.39
CA HIS A 497 -12.38 16.54 -13.29
C HIS A 497 -11.45 16.72 -12.08
N CYS A 498 -11.80 16.14 -10.92
CA CYS A 498 -11.01 16.36 -9.70
C CYS A 498 -9.79 15.43 -9.58
N THR A 499 -9.75 14.33 -10.34
CA THR A 499 -8.65 13.33 -10.30
C THR A 499 -7.81 13.29 -11.57
N THR A 500 -8.13 14.07 -12.60
CA THR A 500 -7.27 14.24 -13.77
C THR A 500 -6.01 15.02 -13.36
N LEU A 501 -4.91 14.28 -13.15
CA LEU A 501 -3.59 14.84 -12.88
C LEU A 501 -3.09 15.62 -14.11
N SER A 502 -3.45 16.90 -14.23
CA SER A 502 -2.66 17.81 -15.05
C SER A 502 -1.30 17.96 -14.39
N ASN A 503 -0.23 17.52 -15.07
CA ASN A 503 1.13 17.49 -14.51
C ASN A 503 1.71 18.88 -14.16
N LYS A 504 1.01 19.98 -14.47
CA LYS A 504 1.51 21.35 -14.26
C LYS A 504 0.52 22.30 -13.60
N ASN A 505 -0.76 22.30 -13.97
CA ASN A 505 -1.77 23.21 -13.43
C ASN A 505 -3.01 22.47 -12.92
N LEU A 506 -3.19 22.43 -11.60
CA LEU A 506 -4.31 21.76 -10.93
C LEU A 506 -5.67 22.45 -11.19
N TYR A 507 -5.65 23.72 -11.58
CA TYR A 507 -6.85 24.55 -11.69
C TYR A 507 -7.35 24.70 -13.13
N GLU A 508 -6.55 24.28 -14.13
CA GLU A 508 -6.86 24.44 -15.55
C GLU A 508 -8.16 23.73 -15.97
N ALA A 509 -8.44 22.57 -15.38
CA ALA A 509 -9.66 21.81 -15.65
C ALA A 509 -10.92 22.40 -14.99
N ILE A 510 -10.78 23.38 -14.08
CA ILE A 510 -11.88 23.91 -13.28
C ILE A 510 -12.53 25.09 -14.02
N SER A 511 -13.79 24.92 -14.42
CA SER A 511 -14.54 25.98 -15.11
C SER A 511 -14.88 27.15 -14.18
N VAL A 512 -14.61 28.37 -14.65
CA VAL A 512 -15.04 29.64 -14.04
C VAL A 512 -16.58 29.74 -13.98
N LYS A 513 -17.28 29.14 -14.95
CA LYS A 513 -18.75 29.18 -15.09
C LYS A 513 -19.46 27.99 -14.47
N ARG A 514 -18.78 27.19 -13.63
CA ARG A 514 -19.39 26.04 -12.93
C ARG A 514 -20.59 26.48 -12.08
N LYS A 515 -21.54 25.58 -11.83
CA LYS A 515 -22.79 25.90 -11.11
C LYS A 515 -22.50 26.40 -9.70
N GLN A 516 -23.29 27.36 -9.21
CA GLN A 516 -23.25 27.74 -7.80
C GLN A 516 -23.90 26.64 -6.94
N ILE A 517 -23.43 26.49 -5.70
CA ILE A 517 -23.99 25.54 -4.72
C ILE A 517 -25.50 25.77 -4.52
N SER A 518 -25.96 27.03 -4.60
CA SER A 518 -27.37 27.40 -4.47
C SER A 518 -28.26 26.94 -5.62
N GLU A 519 -27.70 26.61 -6.78
CA GLU A 519 -28.46 26.14 -7.95
C GLU A 519 -28.88 24.67 -7.83
N VAL A 520 -28.23 23.90 -6.95
CA VAL A 520 -28.47 22.45 -6.80
C VAL A 520 -28.85 22.14 -5.36
N ASN A 521 -30.09 21.70 -5.13
CA ASN A 521 -30.63 21.44 -3.79
C ASN A 521 -29.78 20.46 -2.97
N GLU A 522 -29.35 19.36 -3.58
CA GLU A 522 -28.49 18.36 -2.94
C GLU A 522 -27.13 18.94 -2.53
N ALA A 523 -26.52 19.77 -3.38
CA ALA A 523 -25.26 20.45 -3.07
C ALA A 523 -25.44 21.50 -1.96
N MET A 524 -26.57 22.21 -1.96
CA MET A 524 -26.91 23.17 -0.91
C MET A 524 -27.04 22.49 0.45
N ILE A 525 -27.77 21.36 0.55
CA ILE A 525 -27.90 20.58 1.80
C ILE A 525 -26.54 20.09 2.28
N LEU A 526 -25.72 19.58 1.36
CA LEU A 526 -24.36 19.14 1.66
C LEU A 526 -23.53 20.29 2.25
N TYR A 527 -23.53 21.45 1.60
CA TYR A 527 -22.72 22.57 2.02
C TYR A 527 -23.21 23.19 3.34
N THR A 528 -24.49 23.53 3.46
CA THR A 528 -25.01 24.27 4.62
C THR A 528 -25.09 23.38 5.85
N THR A 529 -25.76 22.22 5.74
CA THR A 529 -26.01 21.33 6.89
C THR A 529 -24.79 20.51 7.26
N VAL A 530 -24.06 19.94 6.29
CA VAL A 530 -22.94 19.04 6.59
C VAL A 530 -21.63 19.81 6.77
N PHE A 531 -21.20 20.61 5.79
CA PHE A 531 -19.92 21.33 5.88
C PHE A 531 -19.96 22.49 6.89
N CYS A 532 -20.88 23.42 6.73
CA CYS A 532 -20.91 24.63 7.56
C CYS A 532 -21.41 24.38 8.98
N GLU A 533 -22.60 23.80 9.16
CA GLU A 533 -23.21 23.63 10.48
C GLU A 533 -22.57 22.48 11.29
N TYR A 534 -22.44 21.30 10.69
CA TYR A 534 -21.94 20.14 11.42
C TYR A 534 -20.41 20.11 11.53
N LEU A 535 -19.68 20.15 10.40
CA LEU A 535 -18.22 19.99 10.41
C LEU A 535 -17.51 21.23 10.94
N LEU A 536 -17.78 22.41 10.39
CA LEU A 536 -17.07 23.64 10.76
C LEU A 536 -17.57 24.22 12.09
N LYS A 537 -18.88 24.42 12.27
CA LYS A 537 -19.42 25.06 13.48
C LYS A 537 -19.46 24.13 14.69
N SER A 538 -19.88 22.87 14.56
CA SER A 538 -19.95 21.93 15.69
C SER A 538 -18.64 21.17 15.97
N LYS A 539 -17.85 20.86 14.93
CA LYS A 539 -16.64 20.02 15.07
C LYS A 539 -15.33 20.71 14.66
N GLY A 540 -15.33 22.02 14.39
CA GLY A 540 -14.18 22.76 13.86
C GLY A 540 -12.89 22.60 14.67
N GLU A 541 -12.96 22.72 16.01
CA GLU A 541 -11.77 22.54 16.88
C GLU A 541 -11.19 21.13 16.79
N ARG A 542 -12.07 20.12 16.77
CA ARG A 542 -11.64 18.73 16.66
C ARG A 542 -11.00 18.44 15.30
N LEU A 543 -11.58 18.99 14.23
CA LEU A 543 -11.00 18.89 12.89
C LEU A 543 -9.63 19.56 12.84
N PHE A 544 -9.48 20.74 13.44
CA PHE A 544 -8.21 21.47 13.46
C PHE A 544 -7.12 20.76 14.28
N ASN A 545 -7.47 20.14 15.41
CA ASN A 545 -6.47 19.50 16.28
C ASN A 545 -5.98 18.13 15.75
N ASP A 546 -6.79 17.42 14.96
CA ASP A 546 -6.42 16.13 14.39
C ASP A 546 -5.96 16.28 12.92
N SER A 547 -4.66 16.14 12.70
CA SER A 547 -4.05 16.34 11.38
C SER A 547 -4.64 15.44 10.29
N LEU A 548 -5.06 14.21 10.65
CA LEU A 548 -5.65 13.27 9.69
C LEU A 548 -7.05 13.73 9.26
N LEU A 549 -7.85 14.20 10.21
CA LEU A 549 -9.19 14.72 9.95
C LEU A 549 -9.15 16.05 9.18
N ALA A 550 -8.23 16.96 9.55
CA ALA A 550 -8.00 18.21 8.83
C ALA A 550 -7.67 17.96 7.35
N THR A 551 -6.74 17.04 7.08
CA THR A 551 -6.32 16.66 5.73
C THR A 551 -7.51 16.17 4.89
N ASN A 552 -8.27 15.21 5.41
CA ASN A 552 -9.43 14.68 4.70
C ASN A 552 -10.55 15.70 4.49
N PHE A 553 -10.77 16.57 5.48
CA PHE A 553 -11.73 17.66 5.33
C PHE A 553 -11.31 18.63 4.24
N LEU A 554 -10.04 19.04 4.18
CA LEU A 554 -9.52 19.93 3.13
C LEU A 554 -9.62 19.29 1.74
N LEU A 555 -9.39 17.98 1.62
CA LEU A 555 -9.59 17.25 0.35
C LEU A 555 -11.06 17.23 -0.06
N ALA A 556 -11.98 16.98 0.88
CA ALA A 556 -13.41 17.02 0.59
C ALA A 556 -13.88 18.43 0.21
N LEU A 557 -13.34 19.45 0.88
CA LEU A 557 -13.60 20.85 0.57
C LEU A 557 -13.03 21.26 -0.79
N PHE A 558 -11.84 20.78 -1.15
CA PHE A 558 -11.25 20.98 -2.47
C PHE A 558 -12.20 20.49 -3.56
N ASN A 559 -12.66 19.23 -3.48
CA ASN A 559 -13.58 18.68 -4.48
C ASN A 559 -14.90 19.45 -4.53
N LEU A 560 -15.46 19.84 -3.38
CA LEU A 560 -16.67 20.65 -3.34
C LEU A 560 -16.51 21.98 -4.10
N LEU A 561 -15.42 22.70 -3.85
CA LEU A 561 -15.15 24.02 -4.45
C LEU A 561 -14.63 23.94 -5.89
N ALA A 562 -14.04 22.81 -6.28
CA ALA A 562 -13.66 22.52 -7.65
C ALA A 562 -14.90 22.19 -8.51
N THR A 563 -15.89 21.46 -7.96
CA THR A 563 -17.14 21.14 -8.67
C THR A 563 -18.13 22.32 -8.67
N TYR A 564 -18.26 23.04 -7.56
CA TYR A 564 -19.25 24.12 -7.41
C TYR A 564 -18.63 25.45 -7.00
N ARG A 565 -19.26 26.56 -7.37
CA ARG A 565 -18.95 27.89 -6.83
C ARG A 565 -19.70 28.13 -5.52
N LEU A 566 -19.04 28.81 -4.58
CA LEU A 566 -19.72 29.32 -3.39
C LEU A 566 -20.78 30.37 -3.79
N PRO A 567 -21.91 30.45 -3.06
CA PRO A 567 -22.86 31.56 -3.22
C PRO A 567 -22.17 32.89 -2.93
N ASP A 568 -22.48 33.93 -3.69
CA ASP A 568 -21.77 35.23 -3.60
C ASP A 568 -21.87 35.85 -2.20
N ARG A 569 -23.02 35.67 -1.52
CA ARG A 569 -23.23 36.11 -0.13
C ARG A 569 -22.26 35.49 0.88
N ASP A 570 -21.76 34.29 0.59
CA ASP A 570 -20.88 33.49 1.45
C ASP A 570 -19.40 33.74 1.14
N CYS A 571 -19.10 34.56 0.12
CA CYS A 571 -17.74 34.86 -0.34
C CYS A 571 -17.17 36.06 0.40
N LYS A 572 -17.15 35.94 1.73
CA LYS A 572 -16.72 36.99 2.65
C LYS A 572 -15.55 36.49 3.49
N PRO A 573 -14.63 37.38 3.91
CA PRO A 573 -13.49 36.98 4.74
C PRO A 573 -13.88 36.29 6.06
N ASN A 574 -15.04 36.65 6.62
CA ASN A 574 -15.53 36.10 7.89
C ASN A 574 -16.31 34.78 7.72
N HIS A 575 -16.42 34.25 6.51
CA HIS A 575 -17.15 33.01 6.29
C HIS A 575 -16.42 31.81 6.94
N PRO A 576 -17.12 30.88 7.64
CA PRO A 576 -16.49 29.77 8.36
C PRO A 576 -15.49 28.95 7.53
N THR A 577 -15.83 28.68 6.27
CA THR A 577 -14.96 27.94 5.34
C THR A 577 -13.65 28.66 5.07
N VAL A 578 -13.70 29.98 4.82
CA VAL A 578 -12.52 30.81 4.56
C VAL A 578 -11.66 30.91 5.82
N GLN A 579 -12.28 31.18 6.96
CA GLN A 579 -11.59 31.26 8.25
C GLN A 579 -10.91 29.95 8.63
N PHE A 580 -11.55 28.81 8.41
CA PHE A 580 -10.95 27.51 8.70
C PHE A 580 -9.72 27.24 7.85
N VAL A 581 -9.80 27.46 6.52
CA VAL A 581 -8.66 27.27 5.61
C VAL A 581 -7.50 28.19 5.97
N LEU A 582 -7.77 29.48 6.24
CA LEU A 582 -6.74 30.43 6.65
C LEU A 582 -6.13 30.07 8.01
N ARG A 583 -6.94 29.62 8.98
CA ARG A 583 -6.46 29.13 10.26
C ARG A 583 -5.52 27.92 10.08
N CYS A 584 -5.91 26.94 9.27
CA CYS A 584 -5.05 25.80 8.94
C CYS A 584 -3.71 26.24 8.36
N LEU A 585 -3.70 27.24 7.49
CA LEU A 585 -2.47 27.73 6.87
C LEU A 585 -1.54 28.47 7.85
N VAL A 586 -2.10 29.31 8.73
CA VAL A 586 -1.33 30.23 9.58
C VAL A 586 -0.85 29.58 10.88
N SER A 587 -1.62 28.65 11.45
CA SER A 587 -1.36 28.15 12.82
C SER A 587 -1.22 26.64 12.96
N HIS A 588 -1.51 25.84 11.93
CA HIS A 588 -1.45 24.39 12.07
C HIS A 588 -0.01 23.86 12.11
N HIS A 589 0.30 22.94 13.03
CA HIS A 589 1.66 22.39 13.21
C HIS A 589 2.09 21.40 12.13
N ASN A 590 1.16 20.58 11.61
CA ASN A 590 1.45 19.61 10.55
C ASN A 590 1.63 20.29 9.18
N ARG A 591 2.71 19.94 8.47
CA ARG A 591 3.07 20.44 7.13
C ARG A 591 2.03 20.13 6.05
N ASP A 592 1.53 18.90 6.01
CA ASP A 592 0.64 18.43 4.94
C ASP A 592 -0.71 19.15 4.97
N VAL A 593 -1.22 19.42 6.18
CA VAL A 593 -2.43 20.24 6.36
C VAL A 593 -2.24 21.65 5.81
N ARG A 594 -1.09 22.29 6.07
CA ARG A 594 -0.79 23.63 5.55
C ARG A 594 -0.68 23.65 4.03
N ILE A 595 -0.03 22.65 3.44
CA ILE A 595 0.12 22.49 1.99
C ILE A 595 -1.23 22.28 1.31
N LEU A 596 -2.10 21.45 1.90
CA LEU A 596 -3.46 21.25 1.37
C LEU A 596 -4.31 22.51 1.49
N ALA A 597 -4.22 23.24 2.61
CA ALA A 597 -4.90 24.51 2.78
C ALA A 597 -4.46 25.52 1.72
N ALA A 598 -3.16 25.59 1.42
CA ALA A 598 -2.60 26.45 0.36
C ALA A 598 -3.23 26.16 -1.01
N ARG A 599 -3.53 24.89 -1.32
CA ARG A 599 -4.17 24.48 -2.59
C ARG A 599 -5.67 24.74 -2.66
N VAL A 600 -6.36 24.85 -1.52
CA VAL A 600 -7.79 25.17 -1.47
C VAL A 600 -8.02 26.67 -1.69
N VAL A 601 -7.09 27.53 -1.23
CA VAL A 601 -7.23 28.99 -1.30
C VAL A 601 -7.58 29.51 -2.71
N PRO A 602 -6.90 29.09 -3.80
CA PRO A 602 -7.23 29.57 -5.14
C PRO A 602 -8.67 29.29 -5.57
N LEU A 603 -9.29 28.21 -5.11
CA LEU A 603 -10.66 27.83 -5.52
C LEU A 603 -11.69 28.90 -5.16
N PHE A 604 -11.42 29.74 -4.16
CA PHE A 604 -12.26 30.88 -3.81
C PHE A 604 -12.28 31.98 -4.88
N PHE A 605 -11.30 32.04 -5.78
CA PHE A 605 -11.16 33.11 -6.78
C PHE A 605 -11.40 32.65 -8.22
N ILE A 606 -11.53 31.35 -8.50
CA ILE A 606 -11.91 30.84 -9.83
C ILE A 606 -13.40 31.11 -10.05
N ARG A 607 -13.74 32.36 -10.40
CA ARG A 607 -15.09 32.87 -10.63
C ARG A 607 -15.04 34.16 -11.46
N GLU A 608 -16.19 34.65 -11.89
CA GLU A 608 -16.29 36.00 -12.45
C GLU A 608 -16.01 37.03 -11.36
N VAL A 609 -15.16 38.03 -11.65
CA VAL A 609 -14.68 39.00 -10.66
C VAL A 609 -15.81 39.92 -10.22
N ASP A 610 -16.07 39.98 -8.91
CA ASP A 610 -17.04 40.85 -8.27
C ASP A 610 -16.38 41.75 -7.20
N GLN A 611 -17.12 42.72 -6.65
CA GLN A 611 -16.60 43.61 -5.60
C GLN A 611 -16.20 42.85 -4.31
N ASN A 612 -16.84 41.72 -4.02
CA ASN A 612 -16.48 40.89 -2.86
C ASN A 612 -15.15 40.17 -3.06
N SER A 613 -14.80 39.82 -4.30
CA SER A 613 -13.54 39.18 -4.66
C SER A 613 -12.33 40.05 -4.31
N GLU A 614 -12.42 41.36 -4.51
CA GLU A 614 -11.36 42.31 -4.13
C GLU A 614 -11.14 42.32 -2.61
N SER A 615 -12.22 42.49 -1.84
CA SER A 615 -12.18 42.46 -0.36
C SER A 615 -11.63 41.12 0.18
N LEU A 616 -12.04 40.01 -0.44
CA LEU A 616 -11.56 38.68 -0.11
C LEU A 616 -10.09 38.50 -0.45
N PHE A 617 -9.65 38.97 -1.62
CA PHE A 617 -8.25 38.95 -2.04
C PHE A 617 -7.37 39.71 -1.06
N GLN A 618 -7.72 40.96 -0.75
CA GLN A 618 -6.98 41.78 0.20
C GLN A 618 -6.86 41.12 1.58
N THR A 619 -7.92 40.46 2.05
CA THR A 619 -7.89 39.77 3.34
C THR A 619 -7.01 38.52 3.31
N ILE A 620 -7.15 37.68 2.28
CA ILE A 620 -6.35 36.46 2.13
C ILE A 620 -4.89 36.82 1.94
N TYR A 621 -4.57 37.67 0.95
CA TYR A 621 -3.21 38.12 0.68
C TYR A 621 -2.59 38.86 1.88
N GLY A 622 -3.36 39.70 2.56
CA GLY A 622 -2.93 40.38 3.78
C GLY A 622 -2.61 39.40 4.91
N THR A 623 -3.38 38.31 5.05
CA THR A 623 -3.12 37.25 6.02
C THR A 623 -1.84 36.49 5.68
N LEU A 624 -1.65 36.11 4.42
CA LEU A 624 -0.42 35.45 3.93
C LEU A 624 0.82 36.33 4.16
N SER A 625 0.72 37.61 3.85
CA SER A 625 1.82 38.56 3.93
C SER A 625 2.26 38.86 5.37
N ARG A 626 1.36 38.68 6.35
CA ARG A 626 1.63 38.87 7.78
C ARG A 626 2.38 37.70 8.43
N ILE A 627 2.49 36.55 7.76
CA ILE A 627 3.22 35.40 8.28
C ILE A 627 4.71 35.75 8.32
N LYS A 628 5.27 35.92 9.53
CA LYS A 628 6.69 36.22 9.73
C LYS A 628 7.49 34.92 9.82
N TYR A 629 8.12 34.53 8.72
CA TYR A 629 9.06 33.41 8.67
C TYR A 629 10.54 33.86 8.56
N SER A 630 10.80 35.14 8.26
CA SER A 630 12.15 35.68 8.04
C SER A 630 12.91 36.10 9.32
N SER A 631 12.23 36.21 10.47
CA SER A 631 12.88 36.52 11.75
C SER A 631 13.51 35.29 12.40
N ALA A 632 14.64 35.44 13.10
CA ALA A 632 15.29 34.36 13.83
C ALA A 632 14.42 33.72 14.94
N LEU A 633 13.44 34.48 15.47
CA LEU A 633 12.39 34.02 16.40
C LEU A 633 11.09 33.58 15.69
N GLY A 634 11.09 33.58 14.35
CA GLY A 634 9.93 33.27 13.53
C GLY A 634 9.73 31.78 13.31
N ASN A 635 8.53 31.41 12.88
CA ASN A 635 8.20 30.04 12.51
C ASN A 635 8.79 29.71 11.13
N LEU A 636 10.10 29.42 11.08
CA LEU A 636 10.84 29.05 9.84
C LEU A 636 10.11 27.98 9.01
N HIS A 637 9.47 27.01 9.69
CA HIS A 637 8.70 25.93 9.08
C HIS A 637 7.44 26.38 8.30
N MET A 638 7.04 27.66 8.41
CA MET A 638 5.90 28.22 7.70
C MET A 638 6.28 28.76 6.31
N ALA A 639 7.57 29.02 6.05
CA ALA A 639 8.04 29.61 4.80
C ALA A 639 7.56 28.82 3.57
N GLU A 640 7.71 27.50 3.60
CA GLU A 640 7.29 26.62 2.50
C GLU A 640 5.80 26.75 2.18
N SER A 641 4.93 26.63 3.19
CA SER A 641 3.48 26.72 3.00
C SER A 641 3.04 28.11 2.56
N THR A 642 3.70 29.18 3.04
CA THR A 642 3.39 30.55 2.62
C THR A 642 3.81 30.80 1.17
N MET A 643 5.02 30.40 0.77
CA MET A 643 5.47 30.53 -0.62
C MET A 643 4.58 29.72 -1.56
N LEU A 644 4.21 28.50 -1.17
CA LEU A 644 3.29 27.69 -1.95
C LEU A 644 1.93 28.37 -2.09
N ALA A 645 1.32 28.85 -0.99
CA ALA A 645 0.02 29.54 -1.05
C ALA A 645 0.05 30.78 -1.95
N ILE A 646 1.13 31.56 -1.88
CA ILE A 646 1.33 32.72 -2.76
C ILE A 646 1.45 32.28 -4.23
N SER A 647 2.16 31.18 -4.48
CA SER A 647 2.35 30.65 -5.85
C SER A 647 1.07 30.09 -6.44
N GLU A 648 0.33 29.32 -5.66
CA GLU A 648 -0.97 28.74 -6.05
C GLU A 648 -1.98 29.86 -6.34
N LEU A 649 -1.95 30.95 -5.57
CA LEU A 649 -2.74 32.15 -5.84
C LEU A 649 -2.30 32.85 -7.15
N ALA A 650 -1.00 32.96 -7.38
CA ALA A 650 -0.46 33.56 -8.61
C ALA A 650 -0.85 32.79 -9.88
N ILE A 651 -1.04 31.47 -9.80
CA ILE A 651 -1.44 30.64 -10.96
C ILE A 651 -2.79 31.10 -11.52
N ILE A 652 -3.73 31.46 -10.66
CA ILE A 652 -5.10 31.82 -11.05
C ILE A 652 -5.34 33.33 -11.17
N CYS A 653 -4.54 34.16 -10.51
CA CYS A 653 -4.66 35.61 -10.58
C CYS A 653 -3.97 36.16 -11.83
N ASP A 654 -4.47 37.29 -12.33
CA ASP A 654 -3.90 38.06 -13.45
C ASP A 654 -3.91 39.56 -13.11
N GLY A 655 -3.31 40.40 -13.96
CA GLY A 655 -3.34 41.86 -13.82
C GLY A 655 -2.67 42.37 -12.54
N GLU A 656 -3.35 43.28 -11.82
CA GLU A 656 -2.83 43.95 -10.62
C GLU A 656 -2.59 42.99 -9.45
N TRP A 657 -3.51 42.02 -9.23
CA TRP A 657 -3.35 41.01 -8.18
C TRP A 657 -2.07 40.19 -8.38
N LEU A 658 -1.78 39.83 -9.63
CA LEU A 658 -0.56 39.10 -9.97
C LEU A 658 0.70 39.97 -9.77
N CYS A 659 0.63 41.26 -10.09
CA CYS A 659 1.73 42.20 -9.84
C CYS A 659 2.09 42.27 -8.35
N VAL A 660 1.08 42.44 -7.47
CA VAL A 660 1.27 42.51 -6.02
C VAL A 660 1.88 41.22 -5.46
N ILE A 661 1.44 40.06 -5.97
CA ILE A 661 2.02 38.77 -5.61
C ILE A 661 3.50 38.68 -6.03
N PHE A 662 3.84 39.10 -7.25
CA PHE A 662 5.24 39.10 -7.70
C PHE A 662 6.12 40.02 -6.87
N ILE A 663 5.64 41.19 -6.46
CA ILE A 663 6.38 42.07 -5.52
C ILE A 663 6.77 41.29 -4.26
N LYS A 664 5.84 40.54 -3.67
CA LYS A 664 6.13 39.73 -2.47
C LYS A 664 7.12 38.60 -2.72
N LEU A 665 7.01 37.90 -3.84
CA LEU A 665 7.96 36.84 -4.21
C LEU A 665 9.37 37.42 -4.48
N MET A 666 9.46 38.59 -5.09
CA MET A 666 10.74 39.28 -5.32
C MET A 666 11.39 39.74 -4.02
N LEU A 667 10.61 40.31 -3.08
CA LEU A 667 11.11 40.62 -1.74
C LEU A 667 11.66 39.37 -1.04
N SER A 668 11.02 38.22 -1.25
CA SER A 668 11.44 36.93 -0.69
C SER A 668 12.73 36.38 -1.32
N LEU A 669 12.96 36.66 -2.61
CA LEU A 669 14.24 36.38 -3.29
C LEU A 669 15.41 37.23 -2.76
N GLY A 670 15.11 38.37 -2.14
CA GLY A 670 16.08 39.25 -1.50
C GLY A 670 16.39 38.92 -0.05
N GLU A 671 15.80 37.87 0.55
CA GLU A 671 16.06 37.48 1.93
C GLU A 671 17.49 36.95 2.16
N SER A 672 17.95 37.01 3.41
CA SER A 672 19.26 36.51 3.83
C SER A 672 19.33 34.98 3.95
N ASN A 673 18.19 34.30 4.13
CA ASN A 673 18.14 32.85 4.24
C ASN A 673 18.07 32.20 2.85
N ASP A 674 19.16 31.53 2.45
CA ASP A 674 19.25 30.84 1.16
C ASP A 674 18.12 29.80 0.92
N GLN A 675 17.59 29.17 1.97
CA GLN A 675 16.47 28.24 1.82
C GLN A 675 15.20 28.97 1.39
N HIS A 676 14.91 30.13 1.96
CA HIS A 676 13.74 30.94 1.58
C HIS A 676 13.90 31.50 0.17
N VAL A 677 15.11 31.94 -0.19
CA VAL A 677 15.45 32.41 -1.53
C VAL A 677 15.22 31.29 -2.56
N ASN A 678 15.65 30.06 -2.26
CA ASN A 678 15.44 28.90 -3.12
C ASN A 678 13.95 28.53 -3.24
N LEU A 679 13.17 28.65 -2.17
CA LEU A 679 11.72 28.44 -2.21
C LEU A 679 11.05 29.47 -3.13
N ALA A 680 11.37 30.76 -2.97
CA ALA A 680 10.83 31.82 -3.83
C ALA A 680 11.25 31.65 -5.31
N TYR A 681 12.50 31.25 -5.56
CA TYR A 681 13.01 30.94 -6.89
C TYR A 681 12.21 29.81 -7.56
N ASN A 682 12.03 28.69 -6.84
CA ASN A 682 11.26 27.55 -7.33
C ASN A 682 9.77 27.89 -7.51
N SER A 683 9.21 28.73 -6.64
CA SER A 683 7.85 29.25 -6.76
C SER A 683 7.61 29.99 -8.07
N ILE A 684 8.53 30.86 -8.50
CA ILE A 684 8.36 31.60 -9.77
C ILE A 684 8.47 30.67 -10.98
N ILE A 685 9.39 29.70 -10.95
CA ILE A 685 9.48 28.65 -11.98
C ILE A 685 8.18 27.85 -12.02
N TYR A 686 7.65 27.50 -10.85
CA TYR A 686 6.40 26.75 -10.74
C TYR A 686 5.23 27.52 -11.36
N ILE A 687 5.07 28.81 -11.05
CA ILE A 687 4.05 29.68 -11.66
C ILE A 687 4.20 29.73 -13.18
N GLY A 688 5.43 29.94 -13.68
CA GLY A 688 5.71 29.95 -15.12
C GLY A 688 5.32 28.62 -15.77
N SER A 689 5.69 27.49 -15.16
CA SER A 689 5.35 26.17 -15.67
C SER A 689 3.85 25.91 -15.72
N ALA A 690 3.10 26.37 -14.71
CA ALA A 690 1.65 26.21 -14.60
C ALA A 690 0.87 27.13 -15.56
N LYS A 691 1.36 28.35 -15.81
CA LYS A 691 0.82 29.26 -16.85
C LYS A 691 1.39 28.98 -18.25
N ALA A 692 2.20 27.94 -18.43
CA ALA A 692 2.88 27.59 -19.68
C ALA A 692 3.73 28.74 -20.27
N MET A 693 4.41 29.52 -19.42
CA MET A 693 5.28 30.63 -19.79
C MET A 693 6.68 30.46 -19.19
N THR A 694 7.70 31.01 -19.85
CA THR A 694 9.03 31.13 -19.25
C THR A 694 9.03 32.21 -18.16
N PRO A 695 9.88 32.11 -17.12
CA PRO A 695 10.00 33.15 -16.10
C PRO A 695 10.25 34.54 -16.67
N TYR A 696 11.00 34.63 -17.77
CA TYR A 696 11.19 35.86 -18.52
C TYR A 696 9.87 36.44 -19.02
N LYS A 697 9.14 35.71 -19.87
CA LYS A 697 7.87 36.17 -20.43
C LYS A 697 6.82 36.48 -19.34
N LEU A 698 6.85 35.72 -18.25
CA LEU A 698 5.95 35.89 -17.11
C LEU A 698 6.20 37.22 -16.37
N LEU A 699 7.46 37.58 -16.15
CA LEU A 699 7.84 38.75 -15.34
C LEU A 699 7.96 40.04 -16.16
N THR A 700 8.26 39.97 -17.47
CA THR A 700 8.47 41.16 -18.32
C THR A 700 7.40 42.25 -18.17
N PRO A 701 6.08 41.94 -18.14
CA PRO A 701 5.05 42.97 -17.99
C PRO A 701 5.09 43.73 -16.66
N TYR A 702 5.66 43.09 -15.63
CA TYR A 702 5.68 43.59 -14.25
C TYR A 702 7.05 44.14 -13.84
N LEU A 703 8.11 43.87 -14.61
CA LEU A 703 9.46 44.35 -14.31
C LEU A 703 9.51 45.87 -14.06
N PRO A 704 8.85 46.75 -14.83
CA PRO A 704 8.87 48.19 -14.55
C PRO A 704 8.36 48.54 -13.14
N SER A 705 7.32 47.83 -12.66
CA SER A 705 6.73 48.04 -11.34
C SER A 705 7.57 47.49 -10.18
N ILE A 706 8.54 46.62 -10.47
CA ILE A 706 9.37 45.94 -9.45
C ILE A 706 10.85 46.32 -9.57
N ALA A 707 11.25 47.01 -10.64
CA ALA A 707 12.63 47.34 -10.97
C ALA A 707 13.35 48.08 -9.84
N GLU A 708 12.68 49.05 -9.20
CA GLU A 708 13.25 49.81 -8.09
C GLU A 708 13.64 48.91 -6.91
N ILE A 709 12.78 47.95 -6.55
CA ILE A 709 13.02 46.99 -5.46
C ILE A 709 14.21 46.07 -5.79
N ILE A 710 14.33 45.68 -7.05
CA ILE A 710 15.38 44.77 -7.53
C ILE A 710 16.74 45.49 -7.56
N ILE A 711 16.79 46.72 -8.08
CA ILE A 711 18.04 47.49 -8.23
C ILE A 711 18.64 47.83 -6.86
N GLN A 712 17.80 48.09 -5.86
CA GLN A 712 18.26 48.38 -4.50
C GLN A 712 18.93 47.18 -3.79
N ASN A 713 18.74 45.95 -4.28
CA ASN A 713 19.28 44.73 -3.66
C ASN A 713 20.12 43.91 -4.66
N THR A 714 21.44 44.05 -4.57
CA THR A 714 22.42 43.38 -5.46
C THR A 714 22.35 41.85 -5.42
N HIS A 715 21.99 41.26 -4.28
CA HIS A 715 21.76 39.82 -4.15
C HIS A 715 20.52 39.38 -4.95
N MET A 716 19.42 40.11 -4.81
CA MET A 716 18.18 39.88 -5.56
C MET A 716 18.41 40.01 -7.07
N PHE A 717 19.11 41.06 -7.52
CA PHE A 717 19.45 41.27 -8.93
C PHE A 717 20.25 40.10 -9.54
N THR A 718 21.22 39.57 -8.79
CA THR A 718 22.05 38.43 -9.24
C THR A 718 21.25 37.12 -9.30
N ARG A 719 20.29 36.91 -8.40
CA ARG A 719 19.41 35.74 -8.44
C ARG A 719 18.36 35.85 -9.54
N LEU A 720 17.82 37.04 -9.76
CA LEU A 720 16.84 37.31 -10.81
C LEU A 720 17.45 37.12 -12.21
N THR A 721 18.65 37.63 -12.46
CA THR A 721 19.35 37.44 -13.74
C THR A 721 19.59 35.94 -14.04
N LYS A 722 19.93 35.14 -13.02
CA LYS A 722 20.00 33.67 -13.14
C LYS A 722 18.64 33.04 -13.44
N LEU A 723 17.57 33.48 -12.77
CA LEU A 723 16.21 32.98 -12.99
C LEU A 723 15.70 33.26 -14.41
N LEU A 724 16.00 34.46 -14.91
CA LEU A 724 15.57 34.93 -16.22
C LEU A 724 16.41 34.32 -17.36
N GLY A 725 17.63 33.85 -17.05
CA GLY A 725 18.56 33.34 -18.06
C GLY A 725 19.13 34.45 -18.95
N VAL A 726 19.21 35.68 -18.44
CA VAL A 726 19.61 36.88 -19.18
C VAL A 726 20.86 37.49 -18.55
N SER A 727 21.76 38.06 -19.37
CA SER A 727 22.95 38.76 -18.87
C SER A 727 22.57 40.02 -18.09
N LYS A 728 23.44 40.43 -17.14
CA LYS A 728 23.21 41.63 -16.30
C LYS A 728 23.01 42.90 -17.13
N GLU A 729 23.68 42.99 -18.29
CA GLU A 729 23.67 44.15 -19.19
C GLU A 729 22.31 44.40 -19.86
N ILE A 730 21.58 43.33 -20.19
CA ILE A 730 20.27 43.41 -20.88
C ILE A 730 19.16 43.83 -19.90
N LEU A 731 19.31 43.53 -18.60
CA LEU A 731 18.35 43.90 -17.55
C LEU A 731 18.56 45.31 -16.99
N SER A 732 19.70 45.94 -17.28
CA SER A 732 20.05 47.30 -16.85
C SER A 732 19.73 48.39 -17.89
N GLN A 733 19.26 47.99 -19.08
CA GLN A 733 18.73 48.86 -20.12
C GLN A 733 17.20 48.90 -19.99
#